data_AF-J7PW08-F1
#
_entry.id   AF-J7PW08-F1
#
_cell.length_a   1.000
_cell.length_b   1.000
_cell.length_c   1.000
_cell.angle_alpha   90.00
_cell.angle_beta   90.00
_cell.angle_gamma   90.00
#
_symmetry.space_group_name_H-M   'P 1'
#
loop_
_entity.id
_entity.type
_entity.pdbx_description
1 polymer ?
#
loop_
_entity_poly.entity_id
_entity_poly.type
_entity_poly.pdbx_seq_one_letter_code
_entity_poly.pdbx_strand_id
1 'polypeptide(L)'
;MQAFLRAAEVMKKKDELLKVWAEQIRDLSYDIEDSLDEFKVHIESQTLFRQLVKLRERHRIAIRIHNLKSRVEEVSSRNDADTRYSLVKPISSGTEIDMDSYAEDIRNHSTRNVDETELVGFSDSKKRLLELINANANDGPAKVICVVGMGGLGKTALSRKIFESKEDIRKNFPCNAWITVSQSFHRIELLKDMIRQLLGPSSLDQLLQELQGKVVVQVHHLSEYLIEELKEKRYFVVLDDLWFLHDWNWINEIAFPKNNKKGSRIVVTTRYVDLTEKCATASLVYHLDFLQMNDAITLLLKKTNKNHEDMESNKNMQKMVERIVNKCGRLPLTILTIGAVLATKQVSEWEKFYEHLPSKLKINPSLEALRRMVTLGYNHLPSHLKPCFLYLIIFPEDFEIKRNRLVGRWIAEGFVRPKVGMTTKDVGESYFNELINRSMIQRSRVGIAGKIKTCRIHDIIRDITVSISRQENFVLLPMGDGSDLVQENTRHIAFHGSMSCKTGLDWSIIRSLAIFGDRPKSLAHAVCSDQLRMLRVLDFEDVAFLITQKDFDRIALLCHLKYLSIGYSSSIYSLPQIHWLESGIIGIIHLPRLKEISLEYKSKVARLGQLEGEVNTHPNRPVLRMDSDRRDHDLGAEAEGSSIEVQTADPVPDAEGSVTVAVEATDPLPEQEGESSQSQ
;
A
#
# COMPACT_ATOMS: atom_id res chain seq x y z
N MET A 1 -13.06 11.67 -18.90
CA MET A 1 -11.77 11.31 -18.25
C MET A 1 -11.91 10.29 -17.14
N GLN A 2 -12.47 10.61 -15.96
CA GLN A 2 -12.53 9.65 -14.84
C GLN A 2 -13.25 8.34 -15.16
N ALA A 3 -14.32 8.37 -15.97
CA ALA A 3 -15.00 7.16 -16.43
C ALA A 3 -14.11 6.29 -17.32
N PHE A 4 -13.36 6.91 -18.25
CA PHE A 4 -12.39 6.22 -19.10
C PHE A 4 -11.27 5.58 -18.26
N LEU A 5 -10.71 6.29 -17.29
CA LEU A 5 -9.67 5.74 -16.42
C LEU A 5 -10.15 4.50 -15.66
N ARG A 6 -11.40 4.51 -15.15
CA ARG A 6 -12.00 3.33 -14.51
C ARG A 6 -12.20 2.17 -15.48
N ALA A 7 -12.61 2.42 -16.71
CA ALA A 7 -12.76 1.37 -17.72
C ALA A 7 -11.40 0.80 -18.16
N ALA A 8 -10.42 1.68 -18.39
CA ALA A 8 -9.06 1.30 -18.76
C ALA A 8 -8.36 0.49 -17.66
N GLU A 9 -8.65 0.76 -16.38
CA GLU A 9 -8.16 -0.04 -15.25
C GLU A 9 -8.61 -1.50 -15.30
N VAL A 10 -9.84 -1.78 -15.76
CA VAL A 10 -10.36 -3.15 -15.89
C VAL A 10 -9.66 -3.87 -17.03
N MET A 11 -9.29 -3.16 -18.10
CA MET A 11 -8.70 -3.72 -19.31
C MET A 11 -7.16 -3.70 -19.35
N LYS A 12 -6.51 -3.12 -18.32
CA LYS A 12 -5.08 -2.77 -18.27
C LYS A 12 -4.11 -3.94 -18.50
N LYS A 13 -4.56 -5.19 -18.39
CA LYS A 13 -3.71 -6.39 -18.51
C LYS A 13 -3.30 -6.74 -19.96
N LYS A 14 -3.88 -6.11 -20.99
CA LYS A 14 -3.77 -6.61 -22.37
C LYS A 14 -3.19 -5.65 -23.41
N ASP A 15 -3.15 -4.34 -23.18
CA ASP A 15 -2.77 -3.36 -24.21
C ASP A 15 -1.85 -2.26 -23.66
N GLU A 16 -0.60 -2.26 -24.12
CA GLU A 16 0.40 -1.22 -23.78
C GLU A 16 -0.03 0.17 -24.25
N LEU A 17 -0.76 0.28 -25.36
CA LEU A 17 -1.28 1.55 -25.87
C LEU A 17 -2.35 2.10 -24.92
N LEU A 18 -3.27 1.25 -24.46
CA LEU A 18 -4.28 1.63 -23.48
C LEU A 18 -3.64 2.16 -22.18
N LYS A 19 -2.52 1.56 -21.76
CA LYS A 19 -1.77 2.00 -20.58
C LYS A 19 -1.20 3.41 -20.75
N VAL A 20 -0.50 3.66 -21.87
CA VAL A 20 0.04 4.99 -22.20
C VAL A 20 -1.07 6.04 -22.28
N TRP A 21 -2.23 5.68 -22.83
CA TRP A 21 -3.36 6.60 -22.96
C TRP A 21 -4.01 6.90 -21.61
N ALA A 22 -4.15 5.90 -20.75
CA ALA A 22 -4.61 6.08 -19.39
C ALA A 22 -3.63 6.92 -18.55
N GLU A 23 -2.33 6.92 -18.85
CA GLU A 23 -1.35 7.83 -18.26
C GLU A 23 -1.59 9.27 -18.73
N GLN A 24 -1.67 9.53 -20.04
CA GLN A 24 -1.91 10.87 -20.57
C GLN A 24 -3.22 11.50 -20.07
N ILE A 25 -4.31 10.72 -20.02
CA ILE A 25 -5.61 11.20 -19.54
C ILE A 25 -5.58 11.49 -18.03
N ARG A 26 -4.78 10.75 -17.25
CA ARG A 26 -4.60 10.97 -15.82
C ARG A 26 -3.86 12.28 -15.57
N ASP A 27 -2.73 12.49 -16.24
CA ASP A 27 -1.94 13.72 -16.12
C ASP A 27 -2.77 14.93 -16.49
N LEU A 28 -3.50 14.86 -17.61
CA LEU A 28 -4.39 15.91 -18.07
C LEU A 28 -5.53 16.18 -17.07
N SER A 29 -6.07 15.13 -16.44
CA SER A 29 -7.10 15.30 -15.41
C SER A 29 -6.55 16.05 -14.19
N TYR A 30 -5.31 15.80 -13.81
CA TYR A 30 -4.69 16.52 -12.71
C TYR A 30 -4.37 17.98 -13.05
N ASP A 31 -3.91 18.27 -14.27
CA ASP A 31 -3.66 19.64 -14.73
C ASP A 31 -4.95 20.48 -14.73
N ILE A 32 -6.08 19.87 -15.12
CA ILE A 32 -7.40 20.48 -15.06
C ILE A 32 -7.81 20.73 -13.61
N GLU A 33 -7.65 19.74 -12.72
CA GLU A 33 -7.94 19.89 -11.30
C GLU A 33 -7.12 21.02 -10.66
N ASP A 34 -5.84 21.12 -10.97
CA ASP A 34 -4.97 22.19 -10.45
C ASP A 34 -5.41 23.56 -10.95
N SER A 35 -5.71 23.67 -12.24
CA SER A 35 -6.18 24.93 -12.84
C SER A 35 -7.52 25.38 -12.24
N LEU A 36 -8.43 24.43 -11.98
CA LEU A 36 -9.71 24.72 -11.32
C LEU A 36 -9.53 25.08 -9.84
N ASP A 37 -8.64 24.40 -9.14
CA ASP A 37 -8.31 24.71 -7.76
C ASP A 37 -7.71 26.12 -7.65
N GLU A 38 -6.75 26.46 -8.52
CA GLU A 38 -6.13 27.78 -8.59
C GLU A 38 -7.20 28.85 -8.88
N PHE A 39 -8.09 28.60 -9.85
CA PHE A 39 -9.22 29.49 -10.14
C PHE A 39 -10.14 29.73 -8.94
N LYS A 40 -10.43 28.67 -8.17
CA LYS A 40 -11.31 28.76 -6.99
C LYS A 40 -10.75 29.68 -5.91
N VAL A 41 -9.45 29.58 -5.61
CA VAL A 41 -8.75 30.47 -4.66
C VAL A 41 -8.91 31.95 -5.08
N HIS A 42 -8.88 32.23 -6.39
CA HIS A 42 -9.01 33.59 -6.91
C HIS A 42 -10.46 34.13 -6.87
N ILE A 43 -11.48 33.27 -6.95
CA ILE A 43 -12.89 33.68 -6.83
C ILE A 43 -13.26 33.98 -5.38
N GLU A 44 -12.80 33.17 -4.43
CA GLU A 44 -13.21 33.26 -3.02
C GLU A 44 -12.61 34.47 -2.28
N SER A 45 -11.60 35.16 -2.83
CA SER A 45 -10.99 36.36 -2.22
C SER A 45 -11.69 37.68 -2.63
N GLN A 46 -12.28 38.40 -1.67
CA GLN A 46 -13.17 39.57 -1.90
C GLN A 46 -12.50 40.97 -1.86
N THR A 47 -11.18 41.13 -1.92
CA THR A 47 -10.55 42.47 -1.86
C THR A 47 -10.44 43.18 -3.23
N LEU A 48 -10.67 44.51 -3.25
CA LEU A 48 -10.76 45.37 -4.45
C LEU A 48 -9.44 45.51 -5.23
N PHE A 49 -8.30 45.62 -4.54
CA PHE A 49 -6.97 45.71 -5.18
C PHE A 49 -6.56 44.42 -5.93
N ARG A 50 -7.16 43.27 -5.56
CA ARG A 50 -7.03 42.00 -6.30
C ARG A 50 -7.88 41.95 -7.57
N GLN A 51 -8.79 42.89 -7.85
CA GLN A 51 -9.70 42.81 -9.01
C GLN A 51 -9.03 43.03 -10.39
N LEU A 52 -7.95 43.81 -10.46
CA LEU A 52 -7.19 44.01 -11.70
C LEU A 52 -6.16 42.88 -11.91
N VAL A 53 -5.48 42.43 -10.85
CA VAL A 53 -4.64 41.21 -10.85
C VAL A 53 -5.49 39.97 -11.21
N LYS A 54 -6.76 39.94 -10.79
CA LYS A 54 -7.75 38.91 -11.18
C LYS A 54 -7.94 38.81 -12.69
N LEU A 55 -7.88 39.89 -13.48
CA LEU A 55 -8.12 39.80 -14.92
C LEU A 55 -6.95 39.12 -15.64
N ARG A 56 -5.72 39.45 -15.27
CA ARG A 56 -4.51 38.82 -15.82
C ARG A 56 -4.40 37.36 -15.41
N GLU A 57 -4.63 37.03 -14.13
CA GLU A 57 -4.60 35.64 -13.66
C GLU A 57 -5.80 34.84 -14.18
N ARG A 58 -7.01 35.42 -14.26
CA ARG A 58 -8.15 34.76 -14.94
C ARG A 58 -7.89 34.52 -16.41
N HIS A 59 -7.24 35.45 -17.10
CA HIS A 59 -6.86 35.27 -18.50
C HIS A 59 -5.79 34.20 -18.65
N ARG A 60 -4.78 34.16 -17.77
CA ARG A 60 -3.78 33.09 -17.70
C ARG A 60 -4.41 31.73 -17.46
N ILE A 61 -5.32 31.62 -16.49
CA ILE A 61 -6.07 30.41 -16.18
C ILE A 61 -6.96 30.02 -17.36
N ALA A 62 -7.64 30.98 -18.00
CA ALA A 62 -8.48 30.74 -19.16
C ALA A 62 -7.67 30.23 -20.36
N ILE A 63 -6.48 30.78 -20.61
CA ILE A 63 -5.53 30.25 -21.61
C ILE A 63 -5.12 28.82 -21.23
N ARG A 64 -4.83 28.55 -19.95
CA ARG A 64 -4.47 27.21 -19.47
C ARG A 64 -5.61 26.22 -19.69
N ILE A 65 -6.84 26.58 -19.32
CA ILE A 65 -8.05 25.79 -19.57
C ILE A 65 -8.29 25.58 -21.07
N HIS A 66 -8.06 26.61 -21.89
CA HIS A 66 -8.19 26.50 -23.35
C HIS A 66 -7.13 25.57 -23.94
N ASN A 67 -5.87 25.67 -23.50
CA ASN A 67 -4.79 24.77 -23.91
C ASN A 67 -5.10 23.33 -23.47
N LEU A 68 -5.57 23.14 -22.23
CA LEU A 68 -6.01 21.84 -21.75
C LEU A 68 -7.16 21.30 -22.59
N LYS A 69 -8.16 22.13 -22.92
CA LYS A 69 -9.25 21.76 -23.83
C LYS A 69 -8.72 21.31 -25.19
N SER A 70 -7.78 22.05 -25.80
CA SER A 70 -7.17 21.62 -27.06
C SER A 70 -6.38 20.33 -26.94
N ARG A 71 -5.68 20.09 -25.82
CA ARG A 71 -5.00 18.80 -25.54
C ARG A 71 -6.01 17.66 -25.38
N VAL A 72 -7.15 17.91 -24.74
CA VAL A 72 -8.26 16.94 -24.65
C VAL A 72 -8.80 16.61 -26.03
N GLU A 73 -9.05 17.62 -26.85
CA GLU A 73 -9.55 17.48 -28.21
C GLU A 73 -8.53 16.76 -29.10
N GLU A 74 -7.24 17.04 -28.96
CA GLU A 74 -6.16 16.35 -29.68
C GLU A 74 -6.05 14.88 -29.27
N VAL A 75 -6.06 14.59 -27.96
CA VAL A 75 -6.12 13.21 -27.45
C VAL A 75 -7.40 12.54 -27.97
N SER A 76 -8.56 13.18 -27.85
CA SER A 76 -9.83 12.63 -28.36
C SER A 76 -9.81 12.40 -29.87
N SER A 77 -9.22 13.30 -30.65
CA SER A 77 -9.16 13.21 -32.12
C SER A 77 -8.16 12.14 -32.59
N ARG A 78 -7.06 11.94 -31.86
CA ARG A 78 -6.19 10.75 -32.04
C ARG A 78 -6.94 9.45 -31.71
N ASN A 79 -7.96 9.53 -30.87
CA ASN A 79 -8.80 8.40 -30.49
C ASN A 79 -9.95 8.17 -31.49
N ASP A 80 -10.45 9.21 -32.16
CA ASP A 80 -11.58 9.16 -33.12
C ASP A 80 -11.25 8.63 -34.52
N ALA A 81 -10.03 8.16 -34.76
CA ALA A 81 -9.76 7.34 -35.95
C ALA A 81 -10.42 5.97 -35.77
N ASP A 82 -11.58 5.83 -36.41
CA ASP A 82 -12.59 4.75 -36.56
C ASP A 82 -12.11 3.28 -36.70
N THR A 83 -10.89 2.94 -36.27
CA THR A 83 -10.29 1.60 -36.40
C THR A 83 -9.91 0.95 -35.07
N ARG A 84 -9.91 1.68 -33.93
CA ARG A 84 -9.37 1.15 -32.65
C ARG A 84 -10.34 1.03 -31.48
N TYR A 85 -11.44 1.79 -31.44
CA TYR A 85 -12.52 1.46 -30.51
C TYR A 85 -13.20 0.11 -30.85
N SER A 86 -13.07 -0.37 -32.11
CA SER A 86 -13.46 -1.74 -32.49
C SER A 86 -12.51 -2.83 -31.95
N LEU A 87 -11.27 -2.49 -31.55
CA LEU A 87 -10.38 -3.41 -30.80
C LEU A 87 -10.77 -3.51 -29.31
N VAL A 88 -11.61 -2.57 -28.84
CA VAL A 88 -12.31 -2.60 -27.55
C VAL A 88 -13.70 -3.25 -27.68
N LYS A 89 -13.89 -4.16 -28.66
CA LYS A 89 -14.84 -5.25 -28.40
C LYS A 89 -14.29 -6.02 -27.20
N PRO A 90 -15.13 -6.45 -26.24
CA PRO A 90 -14.67 -7.43 -25.26
C PRO A 90 -14.27 -8.66 -26.08
N ILE A 91 -12.97 -8.83 -26.33
CA ILE A 91 -12.43 -10.14 -26.71
C ILE A 91 -12.97 -11.05 -25.62
N SER A 92 -13.80 -12.02 -26.02
CA SER A 92 -14.52 -12.92 -25.12
C SER A 92 -13.69 -13.22 -23.89
N SER A 93 -14.33 -13.20 -22.72
CA SER A 93 -13.78 -13.41 -21.38
C SER A 93 -12.82 -14.61 -21.20
N GLY A 94 -12.58 -15.43 -22.23
CA GLY A 94 -11.68 -16.57 -22.23
C GLY A 94 -10.22 -16.26 -21.85
N THR A 95 -9.63 -15.11 -22.20
CA THR A 95 -8.18 -14.89 -21.93
C THR A 95 -7.82 -14.44 -20.52
N GLU A 96 -8.73 -13.79 -19.78
CA GLU A 96 -8.49 -13.51 -18.35
C GLU A 96 -8.60 -14.79 -17.53
N ILE A 97 -9.57 -15.63 -17.91
CA ILE A 97 -9.78 -16.96 -17.36
C ILE A 97 -8.55 -17.85 -17.61
N ASP A 98 -7.90 -17.76 -18.78
CA ASP A 98 -6.76 -18.62 -19.14
C ASP A 98 -5.48 -18.35 -18.30
N MET A 99 -5.15 -17.08 -18.03
CA MET A 99 -3.98 -16.73 -17.21
C MET A 99 -4.19 -16.95 -15.71
N ASP A 100 -5.40 -16.70 -15.20
CA ASP A 100 -5.76 -17.04 -13.82
C ASP A 100 -5.86 -18.56 -13.63
N SER A 101 -6.37 -19.30 -14.63
CA SER A 101 -6.37 -20.77 -14.69
C SER A 101 -4.95 -21.34 -14.62
N TYR A 102 -4.01 -20.85 -15.44
CA TYR A 102 -2.63 -21.35 -15.42
C TYR A 102 -1.92 -21.10 -14.08
N ALA A 103 -2.15 -19.94 -13.47
CA ALA A 103 -1.60 -19.63 -12.15
C ALA A 103 -2.23 -20.49 -11.05
N GLU A 104 -3.54 -20.76 -11.14
CA GLU A 104 -4.25 -21.68 -10.25
C GLU A 104 -3.78 -23.12 -10.41
N ASP A 105 -3.50 -23.58 -11.63
CA ASP A 105 -2.96 -24.91 -11.90
C ASP A 105 -1.59 -25.09 -11.24
N ILE A 106 -0.70 -24.11 -11.38
CA ILE A 106 0.61 -24.14 -10.69
C ILE A 106 0.43 -24.13 -9.17
N ARG A 107 -0.48 -23.31 -8.64
CA ARG A 107 -0.78 -23.25 -7.20
C ARG A 107 -1.36 -24.57 -6.69
N ASN A 108 -2.25 -25.20 -7.45
CA ASN A 108 -2.86 -26.47 -7.12
C ASN A 108 -1.86 -27.62 -7.22
N HIS A 109 -1.01 -27.65 -8.25
CA HIS A 109 0.04 -28.66 -8.36
C HIS A 109 1.10 -28.53 -7.27
N SER A 110 1.58 -27.31 -6.99
CA SER A 110 2.58 -27.09 -5.95
C SER A 110 2.09 -27.51 -4.57
N THR A 111 0.89 -27.09 -4.17
CA THR A 111 0.35 -27.41 -2.83
C THR A 111 -0.01 -28.88 -2.63
N ARG A 112 -0.26 -29.64 -3.72
CA ARG A 112 -0.47 -31.09 -3.69
C ARG A 112 0.85 -31.88 -3.53
N ASN A 113 1.96 -31.31 -3.98
CA ASN A 113 3.28 -31.94 -3.96
C ASN A 113 4.15 -31.55 -2.75
N VAL A 114 3.68 -30.64 -1.88
CA VAL A 114 4.38 -30.29 -0.63
C VAL A 114 4.39 -31.51 0.29
N ASP A 115 5.57 -32.01 0.65
CA ASP A 115 5.70 -33.10 1.62
C ASP A 115 5.31 -32.63 3.03
N GLU A 116 4.79 -33.52 3.88
CA GLU A 116 4.49 -33.19 5.28
C GLU A 116 5.74 -32.71 6.04
N THR A 117 6.92 -33.20 5.64
CA THR A 117 8.22 -32.81 6.21
C THR A 117 8.61 -31.36 5.92
N GLU A 118 8.00 -30.73 4.92
CA GLU A 118 8.23 -29.34 4.50
C GLU A 118 7.31 -28.33 5.22
N LEU A 119 6.28 -28.80 5.93
CA LEU A 119 5.32 -27.95 6.64
C LEU A 119 5.78 -27.61 8.06
N VAL A 120 6.72 -26.67 8.14
CA VAL A 120 7.21 -26.16 9.43
C VAL A 120 6.16 -25.23 10.07
N GLY A 121 5.93 -25.38 11.37
CA GLY A 121 5.09 -24.47 12.17
C GLY A 121 3.57 -24.61 12.01
N PHE A 122 3.07 -25.62 11.30
CA PHE A 122 1.62 -25.81 11.09
C PHE A 122 0.96 -26.83 12.03
N SER A 123 1.71 -27.54 12.88
CA SER A 123 1.19 -28.63 13.72
C SER A 123 0.04 -28.18 14.64
N ASP A 124 0.24 -27.08 15.38
CA ASP A 124 -0.78 -26.55 16.29
C ASP A 124 -2.00 -26.02 15.52
N SER A 125 -1.76 -25.37 14.38
CA SER A 125 -2.83 -24.86 13.52
C SER A 125 -3.67 -26.00 12.94
N LYS A 126 -3.02 -27.09 12.52
CA LYS A 126 -3.68 -28.30 12.02
C LYS A 126 -4.56 -28.88 13.11
N LYS A 127 -4.03 -29.05 14.32
CA LYS A 127 -4.78 -29.58 15.47
C LYS A 127 -6.02 -28.75 15.79
N ARG A 128 -5.89 -27.42 15.92
CA ARG A 128 -7.01 -26.52 16.23
C ARG A 128 -8.08 -26.52 15.13
N LEU A 129 -7.67 -26.52 13.87
CA LEU A 129 -8.62 -26.56 12.76
C LEU A 129 -9.34 -27.92 12.69
N LEU A 130 -8.65 -29.02 12.99
CA LEU A 130 -9.26 -30.34 13.15
C LEU A 130 -10.27 -30.36 14.30
N GLU A 131 -10.00 -29.70 15.43
CA GLU A 131 -10.96 -29.57 16.54
C GLU A 131 -12.26 -28.85 16.11
N LEU A 132 -12.17 -27.83 15.25
CA LEU A 132 -13.34 -27.15 14.68
C LEU A 132 -14.11 -28.03 13.68
N ILE A 133 -13.38 -28.86 12.91
CA ILE A 133 -13.97 -29.79 11.94
C ILE A 133 -14.62 -30.97 12.65
N ASN A 134 -14.05 -31.42 13.77
CA ASN A 134 -14.46 -32.63 14.47
C ASN A 134 -15.91 -32.50 14.92
N ALA A 135 -16.72 -33.46 14.47
CA ALA A 135 -18.16 -33.47 14.68
C ALA A 135 -18.65 -34.90 14.68
N ASN A 136 -19.62 -35.19 15.54
CA ASN A 136 -20.39 -36.42 15.44
C ASN A 136 -21.35 -36.34 14.23
N ALA A 137 -21.72 -37.48 13.66
CA ALA A 137 -22.67 -37.56 12.54
C ALA A 137 -24.07 -36.96 12.84
N ASN A 138 -24.35 -36.69 14.12
CA ASN A 138 -25.58 -36.08 14.61
C ASN A 138 -25.42 -34.58 14.98
N ASP A 139 -24.35 -33.92 14.57
CA ASP A 139 -24.07 -32.51 14.89
C ASP A 139 -24.91 -31.50 14.07
N GLY A 140 -26.12 -31.91 13.69
CA GLY A 140 -27.12 -31.05 13.05
C GLY A 140 -26.77 -30.62 11.62
N PRO A 141 -27.17 -29.40 11.22
CA PRO A 141 -26.97 -28.88 9.86
C PRO A 141 -25.49 -28.67 9.53
N ALA A 142 -25.20 -28.50 8.24
CA ALA A 142 -23.85 -28.20 7.78
C ALA A 142 -23.29 -26.94 8.45
N LYS A 143 -22.06 -27.02 8.97
CA LYS A 143 -21.35 -25.88 9.58
C LYS A 143 -20.28 -25.36 8.63
N VAL A 144 -20.17 -24.04 8.58
CA VAL A 144 -19.17 -23.32 7.77
C VAL A 144 -18.03 -22.88 8.68
N ILE A 145 -16.80 -23.22 8.30
CA ILE A 145 -15.57 -22.88 9.01
C ILE A 145 -14.75 -21.99 8.08
N CYS A 146 -14.39 -20.79 8.52
CA CYS A 146 -13.62 -19.87 7.69
C CYS A 146 -12.17 -19.81 8.15
N VAL A 147 -11.22 -20.14 7.27
CA VAL A 147 -9.78 -19.97 7.50
C VAL A 147 -9.34 -18.66 6.85
N VAL A 148 -8.94 -17.69 7.66
CA VAL A 148 -8.69 -16.30 7.23
C VAL A 148 -7.27 -15.87 7.48
N GLY A 149 -6.74 -15.04 6.58
CA GLY A 149 -5.46 -14.39 6.76
C GLY A 149 -4.89 -13.84 5.46
N MET A 150 -3.81 -13.07 5.59
CA MET A 150 -3.05 -12.49 4.47
C MET A 150 -2.64 -13.51 3.39
N GLY A 151 -2.46 -13.03 2.16
CA GLY A 151 -1.87 -13.80 1.07
C GLY A 151 -0.49 -14.34 1.44
N GLY A 152 -0.20 -15.60 1.08
CA GLY A 152 1.09 -16.23 1.37
C GLY A 152 1.27 -16.85 2.77
N LEU A 153 0.28 -16.76 3.66
CA LEU A 153 0.30 -17.39 5.00
C LEU A 153 0.20 -18.92 5.02
N GLY A 154 -0.18 -19.56 3.91
CA GLY A 154 -0.33 -21.01 3.85
C GLY A 154 -1.73 -21.55 4.16
N LYS A 155 -2.79 -20.72 4.13
CA LYS A 155 -4.20 -21.16 4.31
C LYS A 155 -4.58 -22.36 3.43
N THR A 156 -4.30 -22.25 2.14
CA THR A 156 -4.51 -23.32 1.15
C THR A 156 -3.69 -24.57 1.52
N ALA A 157 -2.42 -24.42 1.87
CA ALA A 157 -1.55 -25.54 2.23
C ALA A 157 -2.04 -26.26 3.50
N LEU A 158 -2.39 -25.52 4.55
CA LEU A 158 -2.95 -26.06 5.79
C LEU A 158 -4.27 -26.81 5.53
N SER A 159 -5.19 -26.17 4.82
CA SER A 159 -6.51 -26.77 4.52
C SER A 159 -6.38 -28.02 3.65
N ARG A 160 -5.44 -28.01 2.71
CA ARG A 160 -5.17 -29.17 1.83
C ARG A 160 -4.65 -30.37 2.61
N LYS A 161 -3.76 -30.14 3.56
CA LYS A 161 -3.21 -31.22 4.40
C LYS A 161 -4.25 -31.85 5.30
N ILE A 162 -5.23 -31.06 5.73
CA ILE A 162 -6.40 -31.59 6.43
C ILE A 162 -7.26 -32.39 5.46
N PHE A 163 -7.60 -31.84 4.29
CA PHE A 163 -8.41 -32.53 3.28
C PHE A 163 -7.81 -33.89 2.86
N GLU A 164 -6.50 -33.97 2.75
CA GLU A 164 -5.77 -35.19 2.38
C GLU A 164 -5.64 -36.20 3.54
N SER A 165 -5.93 -35.80 4.78
CA SER A 165 -5.86 -36.69 5.96
C SER A 165 -6.90 -37.80 5.85
N LYS A 166 -6.41 -39.03 5.68
CA LYS A 166 -7.26 -40.23 5.60
C LYS A 166 -8.00 -40.49 6.90
N GLU A 167 -7.33 -40.28 8.02
CA GLU A 167 -7.87 -40.58 9.35
C GLU A 167 -8.93 -39.56 9.77
N ASP A 168 -8.66 -38.28 9.51
CA ASP A 168 -9.53 -37.19 9.98
C ASP A 168 -10.71 -36.94 9.05
N ILE A 169 -10.49 -37.00 7.72
CA ILE A 169 -11.50 -36.57 6.74
C ILE A 169 -12.12 -37.76 6.01
N ARG A 170 -11.32 -38.57 5.29
CA ARG A 170 -11.88 -39.60 4.40
C ARG A 170 -12.72 -40.66 5.12
N LYS A 171 -12.33 -41.03 6.35
CA LYS A 171 -13.12 -41.96 7.18
C LYS A 171 -14.43 -41.35 7.68
N ASN A 172 -14.44 -40.05 8.00
CA ASN A 172 -15.56 -39.37 8.64
C ASN A 172 -16.55 -38.73 7.66
N PHE A 173 -16.09 -38.43 6.44
CA PHE A 173 -16.84 -37.73 5.38
C PHE A 173 -16.70 -38.49 4.05
N PRO A 174 -17.65 -39.40 3.75
CA PRO A 174 -17.57 -40.24 2.55
C PRO A 174 -17.63 -39.43 1.25
N CYS A 175 -18.37 -38.32 1.25
CA CYS A 175 -18.36 -37.34 0.15
C CYS A 175 -17.38 -36.22 0.49
N ASN A 176 -16.35 -36.01 -0.32
CA ASN A 176 -15.40 -34.92 -0.13
C ASN A 176 -15.06 -34.23 -1.45
N ALA A 177 -14.92 -32.90 -1.40
CA ALA A 177 -14.49 -32.12 -2.57
C ALA A 177 -13.62 -30.95 -2.19
N TRP A 178 -12.66 -30.67 -3.07
CA TRP A 178 -11.83 -29.48 -3.07
C TRP A 178 -12.17 -28.64 -4.28
N ILE A 179 -12.77 -27.48 -4.06
CA ILE A 179 -13.18 -26.55 -5.09
C ILE A 179 -12.38 -25.27 -4.94
N THR A 180 -11.59 -24.94 -5.96
CA THR A 180 -10.92 -23.64 -6.04
C THR A 180 -11.89 -22.62 -6.60
N VAL A 181 -12.21 -21.59 -5.83
CA VAL A 181 -13.12 -20.51 -6.26
C VAL A 181 -12.28 -19.35 -6.76
N SER A 182 -12.03 -19.36 -8.06
CA SER A 182 -11.31 -18.28 -8.74
C SER A 182 -12.06 -16.95 -8.64
N GLN A 183 -11.39 -15.85 -8.98
CA GLN A 183 -11.98 -14.51 -9.05
C GLN A 183 -13.20 -14.45 -10.00
N SER A 184 -13.18 -15.30 -11.03
CA SER A 184 -14.27 -15.50 -11.97
C SER A 184 -14.31 -16.96 -12.39
N PHE A 185 -15.39 -17.66 -12.06
CA PHE A 185 -15.56 -19.07 -12.40
C PHE A 185 -16.79 -19.32 -13.26
N HIS A 186 -16.70 -20.33 -14.11
CA HIS A 186 -17.86 -20.82 -14.85
C HIS A 186 -18.73 -21.67 -13.93
N ARG A 187 -19.90 -21.15 -13.57
CA ARG A 187 -20.88 -21.79 -12.66
C ARG A 187 -21.18 -23.24 -13.04
N ILE A 188 -21.33 -23.54 -14.33
CA ILE A 188 -21.59 -24.90 -14.81
C ILE A 188 -20.38 -25.82 -14.55
N GLU A 189 -19.16 -25.37 -14.89
CA GLU A 189 -17.95 -26.17 -14.68
C GLU A 189 -17.66 -26.39 -13.21
N LEU A 190 -17.90 -25.39 -12.35
CA LEU A 190 -17.79 -25.54 -10.90
C LEU A 190 -18.74 -26.63 -10.38
N LEU A 191 -20.01 -26.62 -10.80
CA LEU A 191 -20.97 -27.64 -10.36
C LEU A 191 -20.63 -29.04 -10.90
N LYS A 192 -20.16 -29.14 -12.15
CA LYS A 192 -19.66 -30.41 -12.70
C LYS A 192 -18.49 -30.95 -11.89
N ASP A 193 -17.54 -30.09 -11.51
CA ASP A 193 -16.40 -30.47 -10.67
C ASP A 193 -16.85 -30.91 -9.27
N MET A 194 -17.79 -30.20 -8.65
CA MET A 194 -18.41 -30.61 -7.38
C MET A 194 -19.05 -31.99 -7.47
N ILE A 195 -19.87 -32.24 -8.50
CA ILE A 195 -20.52 -33.54 -8.72
C ILE A 195 -19.46 -34.63 -8.90
N ARG A 196 -18.45 -34.40 -9.75
CA ARG A 196 -17.38 -35.35 -10.01
C ARG A 196 -16.63 -35.74 -8.74
N GLN A 197 -16.31 -34.77 -7.88
CA GLN A 197 -15.54 -35.02 -6.67
C GLN A 197 -16.40 -35.61 -5.53
N LEU A 198 -17.61 -35.09 -5.30
CA LEU A 198 -18.48 -35.53 -4.20
C LEU A 198 -19.17 -36.88 -4.46
N LEU A 199 -19.55 -37.13 -5.72
CA LEU A 199 -20.40 -38.24 -6.11
C LEU A 199 -19.72 -39.22 -7.08
N GLY A 200 -18.52 -38.87 -7.57
CA GLY A 200 -17.72 -39.68 -8.47
C GLY A 200 -17.93 -39.37 -9.96
N PRO A 201 -16.96 -39.73 -10.83
CA PRO A 201 -17.03 -39.45 -12.27
C PRO A 201 -18.25 -40.07 -12.95
N SER A 202 -18.59 -41.32 -12.59
CA SER A 202 -19.72 -42.05 -13.20
C SER A 202 -21.06 -41.35 -12.97
N SER A 203 -21.25 -40.72 -11.82
CA SER A 203 -22.45 -39.94 -11.49
C SER A 203 -22.60 -38.72 -12.41
N LEU A 204 -21.49 -38.04 -12.73
CA LEU A 204 -21.51 -36.93 -13.66
C LEU A 204 -21.80 -37.41 -15.08
N ASP A 205 -21.17 -38.51 -15.52
CA ASP A 205 -21.36 -39.05 -16.86
C ASP A 205 -22.81 -39.49 -17.09
N GLN A 206 -23.42 -40.16 -16.10
CA GLN A 206 -24.83 -40.54 -16.12
C GLN A 206 -25.74 -39.30 -16.24
N LEU A 207 -25.54 -38.29 -15.39
CA LEU A 207 -26.31 -37.06 -15.45
C LEU A 207 -26.18 -36.37 -16.82
N LEU A 208 -24.96 -36.30 -17.37
CA LEU A 208 -24.74 -35.71 -18.68
C LEU A 208 -25.43 -36.49 -19.79
N GLN A 209 -25.46 -37.84 -19.73
CA GLN A 209 -26.21 -38.68 -20.67
C GLN A 209 -27.72 -38.42 -20.58
N GLU A 210 -28.29 -38.34 -19.38
CA GLU A 210 -29.71 -37.99 -19.17
C GLU A 210 -30.05 -36.60 -19.74
N LEU A 211 -29.08 -35.69 -19.74
CA LEU A 211 -29.21 -34.33 -20.27
C LEU A 211 -28.89 -34.21 -21.77
N GLN A 212 -28.35 -35.23 -22.45
CA GLN A 212 -27.98 -35.17 -23.88
C GLN A 212 -29.19 -34.87 -24.79
N GLY A 213 -30.42 -35.16 -24.35
CA GLY A 213 -31.65 -34.79 -25.05
C GLY A 213 -32.09 -33.33 -24.89
N LYS A 214 -31.39 -32.53 -24.08
CA LYS A 214 -31.67 -31.10 -23.84
C LYS A 214 -30.67 -30.22 -24.58
N VAL A 215 -31.15 -29.13 -25.20
CA VAL A 215 -30.35 -28.25 -26.08
C VAL A 215 -29.16 -27.58 -25.35
N VAL A 216 -29.26 -27.31 -24.04
CA VAL A 216 -28.18 -26.72 -23.22
C VAL A 216 -28.26 -27.20 -21.77
N VAL A 217 -27.13 -27.65 -21.20
CA VAL A 217 -27.00 -27.93 -19.76
C VAL A 217 -27.07 -26.62 -18.99
N GLN A 218 -28.07 -26.49 -18.11
CA GLN A 218 -28.26 -25.30 -17.28
C GLN A 218 -27.83 -25.56 -15.83
N VAL A 219 -27.55 -24.48 -15.10
CA VAL A 219 -27.17 -24.50 -13.68
C VAL A 219 -28.17 -25.28 -12.82
N HIS A 220 -29.47 -25.08 -13.03
CA HIS A 220 -30.50 -25.70 -12.20
C HIS A 220 -30.49 -27.24 -12.30
N HIS A 221 -30.24 -27.81 -13.48
CA HIS A 221 -30.14 -29.27 -13.65
C HIS A 221 -29.03 -29.88 -12.80
N LEU A 222 -27.85 -29.26 -12.78
CA LEU A 222 -26.70 -29.75 -12.00
C LEU A 222 -26.92 -29.53 -10.49
N SER A 223 -27.50 -28.38 -10.14
CA SER A 223 -27.83 -28.00 -8.76
C SER A 223 -28.84 -28.96 -8.12
N GLU A 224 -29.96 -29.22 -8.78
CA GLU A 224 -31.01 -30.11 -8.28
C GLU A 224 -30.48 -31.52 -8.05
N TYR A 225 -29.73 -32.05 -9.03
CA TYR A 225 -29.07 -33.35 -8.91
C TYR A 225 -28.11 -33.40 -7.72
N LEU A 226 -27.24 -32.40 -7.59
CA LEU A 226 -26.27 -32.33 -6.49
C LEU A 226 -26.95 -32.24 -5.12
N ILE A 227 -27.99 -31.41 -4.99
CA ILE A 227 -28.73 -31.23 -3.74
C ILE A 227 -29.43 -32.53 -3.32
N GLU A 228 -30.13 -33.20 -4.23
CA GLU A 228 -30.83 -34.44 -3.92
C GLU A 228 -29.85 -35.56 -3.54
N GLU A 229 -28.73 -35.69 -4.25
CA GLU A 229 -27.71 -36.70 -3.95
C GLU A 229 -26.99 -36.46 -2.61
N LEU A 230 -26.86 -35.20 -2.17
CA LEU A 230 -26.22 -34.86 -0.89
C LEU A 230 -27.18 -34.86 0.30
N LYS A 231 -28.49 -34.91 0.07
CA LYS A 231 -29.54 -34.72 1.08
C LYS A 231 -29.38 -35.63 2.30
N GLU A 232 -29.05 -36.90 2.08
CA GLU A 232 -28.86 -37.91 3.12
C GLU A 232 -27.39 -38.30 3.33
N LYS A 233 -26.44 -37.63 2.67
CA LYS A 233 -25.01 -37.93 2.76
C LYS A 233 -24.31 -36.91 3.65
N ARG A 234 -23.26 -37.37 4.34
CA ARG A 234 -22.35 -36.50 5.07
C ARG A 234 -21.22 -36.06 4.16
N TYR A 235 -21.00 -34.75 4.04
CA TYR A 235 -20.01 -34.20 3.11
C TYR A 235 -19.01 -33.24 3.78
N PHE A 236 -17.81 -33.22 3.22
CA PHE A 236 -16.74 -32.27 3.55
C PHE A 236 -16.32 -31.52 2.29
N VAL A 237 -16.57 -30.22 2.24
CA VAL A 237 -16.22 -29.39 1.08
C VAL A 237 -15.23 -28.32 1.48
N VAL A 238 -14.14 -28.18 0.74
CA VAL A 238 -13.25 -27.02 0.83
C VAL A 238 -13.54 -26.10 -0.35
N LEU A 239 -13.88 -24.84 -0.05
CA LEU A 239 -13.94 -23.73 -1.00
C LEU A 239 -12.66 -22.90 -0.82
N ASP A 240 -11.67 -23.10 -1.68
CA ASP A 240 -10.37 -22.45 -1.57
C ASP A 240 -10.34 -21.09 -2.28
N ASP A 241 -9.72 -20.11 -1.62
CA ASP A 241 -9.43 -18.75 -2.08
C ASP A 241 -10.67 -17.92 -2.44
N LEU A 242 -11.76 -18.02 -1.69
CA LEU A 242 -13.00 -17.28 -1.96
C LEU A 242 -12.82 -15.75 -1.83
N TRP A 243 -13.24 -15.01 -2.87
CA TRP A 243 -13.04 -13.57 -2.99
C TRP A 243 -14.26 -12.73 -2.60
N PHE A 244 -15.46 -13.14 -3.03
CA PHE A 244 -16.65 -12.29 -2.93
C PHE A 244 -17.80 -12.96 -2.18
N LEU A 245 -18.54 -12.15 -1.42
CA LEU A 245 -19.70 -12.61 -0.65
C LEU A 245 -20.85 -13.10 -1.55
N HIS A 246 -21.03 -12.49 -2.72
CA HIS A 246 -22.10 -12.91 -3.64
C HIS A 246 -21.84 -14.31 -4.22
N ASP A 247 -20.57 -14.69 -4.42
CA ASP A 247 -20.21 -16.04 -4.86
C ASP A 247 -20.49 -17.07 -3.76
N TRP A 248 -20.16 -16.74 -2.50
CA TRP A 248 -20.55 -17.57 -1.37
C TRP A 248 -22.06 -17.76 -1.30
N ASN A 249 -22.83 -16.67 -1.33
CA ASN A 249 -24.29 -16.74 -1.25
C ASN A 249 -24.85 -17.62 -2.37
N TRP A 250 -24.34 -17.45 -3.59
CA TRP A 250 -24.73 -18.26 -4.74
C TRP A 250 -24.38 -19.74 -4.55
N ILE A 251 -23.13 -20.09 -4.18
CA ILE A 251 -22.72 -21.48 -3.96
C ILE A 251 -23.54 -22.11 -2.83
N ASN A 252 -23.70 -21.40 -1.71
CA ASN A 252 -24.42 -21.90 -0.55
C ASN A 252 -25.91 -22.17 -0.83
N GLU A 253 -26.54 -21.33 -1.66
CA GLU A 253 -27.93 -21.52 -2.05
C GLU A 253 -28.13 -22.63 -3.08
N ILE A 254 -27.19 -22.82 -4.01
CA ILE A 254 -27.36 -23.66 -5.21
C ILE A 254 -26.70 -25.04 -5.05
N ALA A 255 -25.69 -25.20 -4.22
CA ALA A 255 -24.91 -26.45 -4.16
C ALA A 255 -25.17 -27.30 -2.91
N PHE A 256 -25.73 -26.73 -1.83
CA PHE A 256 -25.83 -27.43 -0.54
C PHE A 256 -27.28 -27.63 -0.06
N PRO A 257 -27.64 -28.85 0.39
CA PRO A 257 -28.98 -29.13 0.91
C PRO A 257 -29.23 -28.48 2.28
N LYS A 258 -30.22 -27.58 2.37
CA LYS A 258 -30.60 -26.88 3.62
C LYS A 258 -31.13 -27.81 4.73
N ASN A 259 -31.71 -28.94 4.36
CA ASN A 259 -32.34 -29.88 5.29
C ASN A 259 -31.43 -31.05 5.69
N ASN A 260 -30.17 -31.08 5.22
CA ASN A 260 -29.21 -32.11 5.61
C ASN A 260 -28.79 -31.90 7.06
N LYS A 261 -28.97 -32.93 7.90
CA LYS A 261 -28.62 -32.92 9.32
C LYS A 261 -27.56 -33.97 9.67
N LYS A 262 -26.68 -34.29 8.72
CA LYS A 262 -25.67 -35.35 8.86
C LYS A 262 -24.34 -34.86 9.41
N GLY A 263 -24.28 -33.64 9.98
CA GLY A 263 -23.06 -33.07 10.54
C GLY A 263 -21.98 -32.79 9.48
N SER A 264 -22.39 -32.30 8.30
CA SER A 264 -21.49 -31.91 7.20
C SER A 264 -20.65 -30.67 7.52
N ARG A 265 -19.57 -30.47 6.78
CA ARG A 265 -18.62 -29.36 6.99
C ARG A 265 -18.23 -28.70 5.68
N ILE A 266 -18.21 -27.37 5.70
CA ILE A 266 -17.73 -26.54 4.60
C ILE A 266 -16.59 -25.68 5.13
N VAL A 267 -15.38 -25.89 4.63
CA VAL A 267 -14.22 -25.06 4.96
C VAL A 267 -14.04 -24.03 3.86
N VAL A 268 -14.03 -22.76 4.22
CA VAL A 268 -13.80 -21.63 3.30
C VAL A 268 -12.44 -21.04 3.61
N THR A 269 -11.52 -20.98 2.64
CA THR A 269 -10.29 -20.20 2.80
C THR A 269 -10.47 -18.84 2.14
N THR A 270 -10.10 -17.75 2.83
CA THR A 270 -10.24 -16.40 2.28
C THR A 270 -9.19 -15.44 2.84
N ARG A 271 -8.93 -14.36 2.10
CA ARG A 271 -8.11 -13.23 2.57
C ARG A 271 -8.94 -12.14 3.25
N TYR A 272 -10.27 -12.21 3.12
CA TYR A 272 -11.19 -11.14 3.45
C TYR A 272 -11.93 -11.44 4.75
N VAL A 273 -11.60 -10.72 5.82
CA VAL A 273 -12.23 -10.92 7.14
C VAL A 273 -13.74 -10.65 7.08
N ASP A 274 -14.15 -9.62 6.36
CA ASP A 274 -15.58 -9.22 6.24
C ASP A 274 -16.47 -10.30 5.63
N LEU A 275 -15.90 -11.19 4.82
CA LEU A 275 -16.63 -12.31 4.24
C LEU A 275 -17.06 -13.28 5.34
N THR A 276 -16.26 -13.44 6.39
CA THR A 276 -16.46 -14.48 7.40
C THR A 276 -17.61 -14.21 8.35
N GLU A 277 -17.88 -12.95 8.67
CA GLU A 277 -19.01 -12.55 9.53
C GLU A 277 -20.37 -12.93 8.92
N LYS A 278 -20.41 -13.11 7.60
CA LYS A 278 -21.62 -13.49 6.86
C LYS A 278 -21.68 -14.99 6.54
N CYS A 279 -20.53 -15.66 6.49
CA CYS A 279 -20.45 -17.08 6.16
C CYS A 279 -20.54 -17.99 7.39
N ALA A 280 -20.01 -17.55 8.53
CA ALA A 280 -19.83 -18.39 9.71
C ALA A 280 -20.11 -17.65 11.01
N THR A 281 -20.45 -18.41 12.06
CA THR A 281 -20.45 -17.89 13.44
C THR A 281 -19.02 -17.57 13.87
N ALA A 282 -18.83 -16.55 14.72
CA ALA A 282 -17.50 -16.11 15.16
C ALA A 282 -16.62 -17.23 15.74
N SER A 283 -17.20 -18.22 16.42
CA SER A 283 -16.48 -19.39 16.96
C SER A 283 -15.93 -20.36 15.90
N LEU A 284 -16.34 -20.22 14.65
CA LEU A 284 -15.90 -21.04 13.51
C LEU A 284 -15.00 -20.26 12.53
N VAL A 285 -14.55 -19.07 12.92
CA VAL A 285 -13.57 -18.30 12.17
C VAL A 285 -12.18 -18.56 12.75
N TYR A 286 -11.35 -19.24 11.96
CA TYR A 286 -9.95 -19.53 12.29
C TYR A 286 -9.04 -18.48 11.63
N HIS A 287 -8.50 -17.58 12.43
CA HIS A 287 -7.46 -16.65 11.98
C HIS A 287 -6.11 -17.36 11.97
N LEU A 288 -5.55 -17.56 10.77
CA LEU A 288 -4.22 -18.12 10.62
C LEU A 288 -3.19 -17.02 10.88
N ASP A 289 -2.30 -17.26 11.85
CA ASP A 289 -1.22 -16.33 12.21
C ASP A 289 0.06 -16.57 11.40
N PHE A 290 0.97 -15.61 11.46
CA PHE A 290 2.33 -15.73 10.93
C PHE A 290 3.10 -16.84 11.65
N LEU A 291 4.14 -17.36 10.99
CA LEU A 291 5.03 -18.33 11.63
C LEU A 291 5.69 -17.72 12.89
N GLN A 292 5.92 -18.56 13.88
CA GLN A 292 6.80 -18.20 14.98
C GLN A 292 8.22 -18.00 14.45
N MET A 293 9.03 -17.19 15.14
CA MET A 293 10.37 -16.84 14.67
C MET A 293 11.22 -18.09 14.38
N ASN A 294 11.23 -19.05 15.30
CA ASN A 294 12.01 -20.29 15.16
C ASN A 294 11.53 -21.16 13.99
N ASP A 295 10.22 -21.23 13.76
CA ASP A 295 9.64 -21.96 12.63
C ASP A 295 10.01 -21.30 11.30
N ALA A 296 9.96 -19.96 11.24
CA ALA A 296 10.34 -19.19 10.07
C ALA A 296 11.83 -19.35 9.73
N ILE A 297 12.71 -19.32 10.74
CA ILE A 297 14.13 -19.60 10.61
C ILE A 297 14.34 -21.03 10.09
N THR A 298 13.70 -22.01 10.74
CA THR A 298 13.81 -23.42 10.34
C THR A 298 13.35 -23.65 8.90
N LEU A 299 12.28 -22.97 8.47
CA LEU A 299 11.80 -23.04 7.09
C LEU A 299 12.82 -22.46 6.10
N LEU A 300 13.43 -21.32 6.42
CA LEU A 300 14.47 -20.70 5.57
C LEU A 300 15.69 -21.62 5.46
N LEU A 301 16.20 -22.10 6.60
CA LEU A 301 17.38 -22.97 6.66
C LEU A 301 17.16 -24.23 5.82
N LYS A 302 16.05 -24.94 6.03
CA LYS A 302 15.65 -26.09 5.21
C LYS A 302 15.64 -25.74 3.73
N LYS A 303 15.03 -24.61 3.35
CA LYS A 303 14.95 -24.21 1.95
C LYS A 303 16.31 -23.91 1.32
N THR A 304 17.25 -23.41 2.10
CA THR A 304 18.62 -23.10 1.67
C THR A 304 19.59 -24.28 1.78
N ASN A 305 19.11 -25.49 2.13
CA ASN A 305 19.94 -26.66 2.43
C ASN A 305 20.99 -26.36 3.52
N LYS A 306 20.56 -25.68 4.59
CA LYS A 306 21.34 -25.35 5.78
C LYS A 306 20.64 -25.89 7.02
N ASN A 307 21.37 -26.00 8.12
CA ASN A 307 20.83 -26.39 9.42
C ASN A 307 21.13 -25.33 10.50
N HIS A 308 20.65 -25.57 11.73
CA HIS A 308 20.87 -24.65 12.85
C HIS A 308 22.35 -24.61 13.28
N GLU A 309 23.09 -25.71 13.16
CA GLU A 309 24.53 -25.78 13.47
C GLU A 309 25.37 -24.89 12.52
N ASP A 310 25.04 -24.87 11.23
CA ASP A 310 25.64 -24.00 10.22
C ASP A 310 25.42 -22.52 10.58
N MET A 311 24.22 -22.20 11.08
CA MET A 311 23.86 -20.84 11.48
C MET A 311 24.59 -20.41 12.76
N GLU A 312 24.62 -21.27 13.79
CA GLU A 312 25.26 -21.02 15.07
C GLU A 312 26.79 -20.90 14.95
N SER A 313 27.39 -21.66 14.04
CA SER A 313 28.84 -21.60 13.76
C SER A 313 29.26 -20.36 12.97
N ASN A 314 28.31 -19.65 12.31
CA ASN A 314 28.60 -18.47 11.49
C ASN A 314 27.74 -17.26 11.91
N LYS A 315 28.33 -16.38 12.72
CA LYS A 315 27.67 -15.14 13.18
C LYS A 315 27.13 -14.25 12.05
N ASN A 316 27.78 -14.23 10.87
CA ASN A 316 27.27 -13.45 9.74
C ASN A 316 26.01 -14.10 9.16
N MET A 317 26.02 -15.43 9.01
CA MET A 317 24.85 -16.19 8.58
C MET A 317 23.67 -15.98 9.52
N GLN A 318 23.88 -16.08 10.83
CA GLN A 318 22.84 -15.84 11.84
C GLN A 318 22.18 -14.47 11.66
N LYS A 319 22.99 -13.40 11.60
CA LYS A 319 22.48 -12.04 11.37
C LYS A 319 21.70 -11.92 10.06
N MET A 320 22.20 -12.55 8.98
CA MET A 320 21.51 -12.51 7.69
C MET A 320 20.20 -13.29 7.69
N VAL A 321 20.15 -14.46 8.32
CA VAL A 321 18.93 -15.26 8.50
C VAL A 321 17.86 -14.45 9.23
N GLU A 322 18.22 -13.82 10.34
CA GLU A 322 17.30 -12.97 11.11
C GLU A 322 16.78 -11.79 10.27
N ARG A 323 17.68 -11.07 9.57
CA ARG A 323 17.30 -9.96 8.67
C ARG A 323 16.35 -10.41 7.56
N ILE A 324 16.65 -11.53 6.91
CA ILE A 324 15.83 -12.07 5.81
C ILE A 324 14.46 -12.51 6.31
N VAL A 325 14.39 -13.21 7.46
CA VAL A 325 13.12 -13.66 8.06
C VAL A 325 12.25 -12.47 8.47
N ASN A 326 12.86 -11.42 9.03
CA ASN A 326 12.17 -10.18 9.39
C ASN A 326 11.63 -9.46 8.15
N LYS A 327 12.47 -9.27 7.12
CA LYS A 327 12.07 -8.71 5.81
C LYS A 327 10.93 -9.50 5.15
N CYS A 328 10.93 -10.82 5.35
CA CYS A 328 9.89 -11.72 4.89
C CYS A 328 8.58 -11.64 5.71
N GLY A 329 8.55 -10.86 6.81
CA GLY A 329 7.42 -10.75 7.73
C GLY A 329 6.93 -12.08 8.27
N ARG A 330 7.82 -13.09 8.35
CA ARG A 330 7.51 -14.47 8.76
C ARG A 330 6.39 -15.14 7.93
N LEU A 331 6.21 -14.71 6.67
CA LEU A 331 5.28 -15.34 5.73
C LEU A 331 5.95 -16.56 5.06
N PRO A 332 5.32 -17.76 5.11
CA PRO A 332 5.87 -18.95 4.46
C PRO A 332 6.22 -18.75 2.97
N LEU A 333 5.33 -18.10 2.20
CA LEU A 333 5.55 -17.89 0.77
C LEU A 333 6.77 -17.00 0.48
N THR A 334 6.97 -15.92 1.23
CA THR A 334 8.12 -15.02 1.03
C THR A 334 9.42 -15.72 1.39
N ILE A 335 9.43 -16.44 2.52
CA ILE A 335 10.57 -17.23 3.00
C ILE A 335 10.96 -18.27 1.96
N LEU A 336 10.00 -19.06 1.47
CA LEU A 336 10.28 -20.12 0.50
C LEU A 336 10.76 -19.57 -0.84
N THR A 337 10.20 -18.45 -1.30
CA THR A 337 10.58 -17.85 -2.58
C THR A 337 11.96 -17.21 -2.52
N ILE A 338 12.27 -16.45 -1.46
CA ILE A 338 13.60 -15.85 -1.26
C ILE A 338 14.63 -16.94 -0.95
N GLY A 339 14.29 -17.90 -0.09
CA GLY A 339 15.11 -19.05 0.23
C GLY A 339 15.49 -19.87 -1.01
N ALA A 340 14.57 -20.05 -1.96
CA ALA A 340 14.88 -20.71 -3.24
C ALA A 340 15.97 -19.97 -4.05
N VAL A 341 15.94 -18.64 -4.06
CA VAL A 341 16.97 -17.84 -4.74
C VAL A 341 18.31 -17.88 -3.98
N LEU A 342 18.26 -17.92 -2.65
CA LEU A 342 19.45 -18.01 -1.79
C LEU A 342 20.10 -19.38 -1.80
N ALA A 343 19.33 -20.46 -2.01
CA ALA A 343 19.85 -21.83 -2.14
C ALA A 343 20.85 -21.98 -3.32
N THR A 344 20.79 -21.06 -4.28
CA THR A 344 21.72 -21.00 -5.43
C THR A 344 22.96 -20.15 -5.19
N LYS A 345 23.16 -19.62 -3.97
CA LYS A 345 24.19 -18.63 -3.64
C LYS A 345 24.97 -19.01 -2.40
N GLN A 346 26.21 -18.54 -2.34
CA GLN A 346 26.99 -18.67 -1.12
C GLN A 346 26.50 -17.68 -0.05
N VAL A 347 26.69 -18.04 1.22
CA VAL A 347 26.27 -17.21 2.37
C VAL A 347 26.89 -15.81 2.32
N SER A 348 28.12 -15.69 1.82
CA SER A 348 28.80 -14.39 1.61
C SER A 348 28.08 -13.47 0.62
N GLU A 349 27.25 -13.99 -0.28
CA GLU A 349 26.49 -13.21 -1.25
C GLU A 349 25.10 -12.80 -0.73
N TRP A 350 24.67 -13.33 0.42
CA TRP A 350 23.32 -13.08 0.94
C TRP A 350 23.10 -11.62 1.29
N GLU A 351 24.11 -10.95 1.85
CA GLU A 351 24.06 -9.53 2.18
C GLU A 351 23.89 -8.67 0.91
N LYS A 352 24.73 -8.90 -0.09
CA LYS A 352 24.59 -8.25 -1.40
C LYS A 352 23.23 -8.54 -2.03
N PHE A 353 22.72 -9.77 -1.93
CA PHE A 353 21.38 -10.08 -2.42
C PHE A 353 20.30 -9.29 -1.68
N TYR A 354 20.38 -9.20 -0.35
CA TYR A 354 19.44 -8.48 0.51
C TYR A 354 19.38 -6.99 0.16
N GLU A 355 20.53 -6.34 0.01
CA GLU A 355 20.62 -4.93 -0.37
C GLU A 355 19.98 -4.65 -1.74
N HIS A 356 20.12 -5.57 -2.69
CA HIS A 356 19.54 -5.47 -4.02
C HIS A 356 18.14 -6.12 -4.12
N LEU A 357 17.55 -6.56 -3.01
CA LEU A 357 16.26 -7.24 -3.04
C LEU A 357 15.14 -6.35 -3.61
N PRO A 358 15.00 -5.05 -3.24
CA PRO A 358 13.96 -4.20 -3.81
C PRO A 358 14.01 -4.08 -5.34
N SER A 359 15.21 -3.96 -5.92
CA SER A 359 15.38 -3.90 -7.38
C SER A 359 15.16 -5.26 -8.05
N LYS A 360 15.61 -6.35 -7.42
CA LYS A 360 15.36 -7.72 -7.90
C LYS A 360 13.89 -8.11 -7.85
N LEU A 361 13.14 -7.63 -6.87
CA LEU A 361 11.70 -7.85 -6.78
C LEU A 361 10.96 -7.35 -8.02
N LYS A 362 11.50 -6.35 -8.74
CA LYS A 362 10.91 -5.84 -10.00
C LYS A 362 11.15 -6.76 -11.20
N ILE A 363 12.36 -7.32 -11.35
CA ILE A 363 12.82 -7.91 -12.64
C ILE A 363 13.04 -9.43 -12.54
N ASN A 364 13.43 -9.96 -11.37
CA ASN A 364 13.87 -11.35 -11.26
C ASN A 364 12.69 -12.34 -11.42
N PRO A 365 12.70 -13.24 -12.43
CA PRO A 365 11.63 -14.22 -12.63
C PRO A 365 11.41 -15.15 -11.44
N SER A 366 12.46 -15.52 -10.70
CA SER A 366 12.33 -16.39 -9.52
C SER A 366 11.54 -15.74 -8.36
N LEU A 367 11.35 -14.42 -8.38
CA LEU A 367 10.55 -13.68 -7.39
C LEU A 367 9.14 -13.35 -7.91
N GLU A 368 8.73 -13.90 -9.05
CA GLU A 368 7.44 -13.61 -9.69
C GLU A 368 6.24 -13.96 -8.81
N ALA A 369 6.32 -15.03 -8.02
CA ALA A 369 5.27 -15.42 -7.09
C ALA A 369 4.93 -14.29 -6.09
N LEU A 370 5.96 -13.57 -5.59
CA LEU A 370 5.77 -12.45 -4.66
C LEU A 370 5.17 -11.24 -5.38
N ARG A 371 5.68 -10.91 -6.58
CA ARG A 371 5.11 -9.85 -7.42
C ARG A 371 3.65 -10.10 -7.72
N ARG A 372 3.29 -11.30 -8.17
CA ARG A 372 1.91 -11.69 -8.47
C ARG A 372 1.03 -11.61 -7.22
N MET A 373 1.50 -12.09 -6.07
CA MET A 373 0.76 -12.02 -4.81
C MET A 373 0.32 -10.59 -4.46
N VAL A 374 1.21 -9.61 -4.57
CA VAL A 374 0.92 -8.20 -4.29
C VAL A 374 0.11 -7.55 -5.41
N THR A 375 0.48 -7.80 -6.66
CA THR A 375 -0.17 -7.20 -7.84
C THR A 375 -1.62 -7.65 -7.96
N LEU A 376 -1.92 -8.92 -7.67
CA LEU A 376 -3.30 -9.42 -7.60
C LEU A 376 -4.08 -8.73 -6.49
N GLY A 377 -3.50 -8.57 -5.29
CA GLY A 377 -4.15 -7.82 -4.20
C GLY A 377 -4.48 -6.37 -4.61
N TYR A 378 -3.52 -5.68 -5.24
CA TYR A 378 -3.69 -4.30 -5.71
C TYR A 378 -4.74 -4.16 -6.81
N ASN A 379 -4.73 -5.03 -7.83
CA ASN A 379 -5.64 -4.94 -8.97
C ASN A 379 -7.11 -5.09 -8.56
N HIS A 380 -7.39 -5.86 -7.49
CA HIS A 380 -8.73 -6.08 -6.94
C HIS A 380 -9.16 -5.05 -5.91
N LEU A 381 -8.32 -4.08 -5.58
CA LEU A 381 -8.78 -2.94 -4.80
C LEU A 381 -9.79 -2.14 -5.62
N PRO A 382 -10.93 -1.76 -5.02
CA PRO A 382 -11.80 -0.75 -5.59
C PRO A 382 -11.00 0.50 -6.00
N SER A 383 -11.39 1.15 -7.10
CA SER A 383 -10.64 2.28 -7.68
C SER A 383 -10.39 3.43 -6.68
N HIS A 384 -11.25 3.58 -5.66
CA HIS A 384 -11.10 4.60 -4.62
C HIS A 384 -10.07 4.24 -3.53
N LEU A 385 -9.74 2.95 -3.35
CA LEU A 385 -8.73 2.49 -2.41
C LEU A 385 -7.32 2.44 -2.98
N LYS A 386 -7.16 2.27 -4.30
CA LYS A 386 -5.86 2.26 -4.98
C LYS A 386 -4.98 3.47 -4.64
N PRO A 387 -5.44 4.74 -4.77
CA PRO A 387 -4.61 5.88 -4.39
C PRO A 387 -4.30 5.90 -2.89
N CYS A 388 -5.23 5.49 -2.03
CA CYS A 388 -5.00 5.38 -0.59
C CYS A 388 -3.88 4.38 -0.27
N PHE A 389 -3.87 3.23 -0.96
CA PHE A 389 -2.85 2.20 -0.81
C PHE A 389 -1.48 2.61 -1.35
N LEU A 390 -1.42 3.17 -2.58
CA LEU A 390 -0.16 3.66 -3.14
C LEU A 390 0.46 4.78 -2.28
N TYR A 391 -0.37 5.64 -1.70
CA TYR A 391 0.10 6.74 -0.85
C TYR A 391 0.81 6.26 0.42
N LEU A 392 0.60 5.01 0.85
CA LEU A 392 1.27 4.46 2.03
C LEU A 392 2.80 4.34 1.87
N ILE A 393 3.33 4.26 0.64
CA ILE A 393 4.77 4.08 0.44
C ILE A 393 5.60 5.31 0.86
N ILE A 394 4.94 6.45 1.12
CA ILE A 394 5.61 7.64 1.66
C ILE A 394 6.22 7.36 3.03
N PHE A 395 5.69 6.39 3.79
CA PHE A 395 6.22 6.02 5.08
C PHE A 395 7.47 5.13 4.90
N PRO A 396 8.50 5.28 5.74
CA PRO A 396 9.67 4.41 5.75
C PRO A 396 9.31 2.93 5.93
N GLU A 397 10.29 2.06 5.68
CA GLU A 397 10.19 0.63 6.02
C GLU A 397 10.00 0.45 7.53
N ASP A 398 9.28 -0.61 7.95
CA ASP A 398 8.91 -0.91 9.35
C ASP A 398 8.11 0.16 10.13
N PHE A 399 7.77 1.28 9.46
CA PHE A 399 7.20 2.44 10.12
C PHE A 399 5.80 2.16 10.69
N GLU A 400 5.59 2.52 11.96
CA GLU A 400 4.30 2.42 12.61
C GLU A 400 3.41 3.62 12.27
N ILE A 401 2.39 3.41 11.46
CA ILE A 401 1.56 4.49 10.93
C ILE A 401 0.34 4.70 11.81
N LYS A 402 0.17 5.90 12.37
CA LYS A 402 -1.04 6.30 13.10
C LYS A 402 -2.23 6.40 12.14
N ARG A 403 -3.36 5.78 12.51
CA ARG A 403 -4.59 5.78 11.71
C ARG A 403 -5.09 7.19 11.39
N ASN A 404 -5.11 8.07 12.39
CA ASN A 404 -5.63 9.44 12.22
C ASN A 404 -4.76 10.24 11.24
N ARG A 405 -3.42 10.16 11.37
CA ARG A 405 -2.45 10.79 10.48
C ARG A 405 -2.66 10.35 9.03
N LEU A 406 -2.77 9.04 8.80
CA LEU A 406 -2.99 8.47 7.48
C LEU A 406 -4.33 8.92 6.86
N VAL A 407 -5.42 8.80 7.62
CA VAL A 407 -6.77 9.18 7.15
C VAL A 407 -6.85 10.69 6.90
N GLY A 408 -6.26 11.52 7.77
CA GLY A 408 -6.20 12.97 7.59
C GLY A 408 -5.51 13.37 6.28
N ARG A 409 -4.37 12.73 5.98
CA ARG A 409 -3.66 12.92 4.70
C ARG A 409 -4.49 12.49 3.50
N TRP A 410 -5.15 11.33 3.54
CA TRP A 410 -6.03 10.88 2.44
C TRP A 410 -7.21 11.84 2.19
N ILE A 411 -7.79 12.41 3.25
CA ILE A 411 -8.86 13.40 3.15
C ILE A 411 -8.35 14.71 2.55
N ALA A 412 -7.15 15.15 2.94
CA ALA A 412 -6.53 16.37 2.44
C ALA A 412 -6.16 16.25 0.95
N GLU A 413 -5.64 15.10 0.54
CA GLU A 413 -5.40 14.80 -0.87
C GLU A 413 -6.68 14.70 -1.71
N GLY A 414 -7.80 14.35 -1.07
CA GLY A 414 -9.10 14.19 -1.71
C GLY A 414 -9.35 12.78 -2.22
N PHE A 415 -8.60 11.78 -1.75
CA PHE A 415 -8.85 10.36 -2.06
C PHE A 415 -10.16 9.88 -1.43
N VAL A 416 -10.56 10.48 -0.31
CA VAL A 416 -11.81 10.19 0.39
C VAL A 416 -12.95 11.06 -0.14
N ARG A 417 -13.94 10.41 -0.79
CA ARG A 417 -15.11 11.09 -1.35
C ARG A 417 -16.26 11.12 -0.32
N PRO A 418 -16.94 12.25 -0.11
CA PRO A 418 -18.10 12.32 0.78
C PRO A 418 -19.20 11.35 0.36
N LYS A 419 -19.86 10.71 1.33
CA LYS A 419 -21.06 9.90 1.13
C LYS A 419 -22.23 10.52 1.89
N VAL A 420 -23.43 10.45 1.32
CA VAL A 420 -24.65 10.99 1.95
C VAL A 420 -24.83 10.35 3.33
N GLY A 421 -25.03 11.17 4.36
CA GLY A 421 -25.23 10.71 5.74
C GLY A 421 -23.96 10.29 6.50
N MET A 422 -22.76 10.44 5.92
CA MET A 422 -21.49 10.10 6.59
C MET A 422 -20.52 11.28 6.56
N THR A 423 -19.71 11.44 7.62
CA THR A 423 -18.62 12.41 7.59
C THR A 423 -17.48 11.90 6.69
N THR A 424 -16.67 12.81 6.12
CA THR A 424 -15.49 12.40 5.34
C THR A 424 -14.50 11.61 6.19
N LYS A 425 -14.46 11.86 7.51
CA LYS A 425 -13.64 11.08 8.43
C LYS A 425 -14.13 9.64 8.54
N ASP A 426 -15.44 9.43 8.67
CA ASP A 426 -16.02 8.08 8.76
C ASP A 426 -15.78 7.29 7.47
N VAL A 427 -15.91 7.95 6.31
CA VAL A 427 -15.59 7.31 5.02
C VAL A 427 -14.10 6.95 4.95
N GLY A 428 -13.20 7.83 5.42
CA GLY A 428 -11.77 7.57 5.45
C GLY A 428 -11.39 6.44 6.43
N GLU A 429 -12.02 6.38 7.60
CA GLU A 429 -11.86 5.27 8.55
C GLU A 429 -12.39 3.95 7.97
N SER A 430 -13.49 4.00 7.20
CA SER A 430 -13.99 2.83 6.47
C SER A 430 -12.98 2.33 5.43
N TYR A 431 -12.32 3.23 4.69
CA TYR A 431 -11.29 2.85 3.71
C TYR A 431 -10.08 2.21 4.39
N PHE A 432 -9.67 2.74 5.54
CA PHE A 432 -8.60 2.17 6.35
C PHE A 432 -8.93 0.74 6.81
N ASN A 433 -10.13 0.53 7.35
CA ASN A 433 -10.59 -0.78 7.77
C ASN A 433 -10.69 -1.74 6.59
N GLU A 434 -11.18 -1.29 5.44
CA GLU A 434 -11.26 -2.13 4.25
C GLU A 434 -9.87 -2.59 3.78
N LEU A 435 -8.85 -1.73 3.80
CA LEU A 435 -7.47 -2.15 3.48
C LEU A 435 -6.92 -3.20 4.47
N ILE A 436 -7.28 -3.11 5.76
CA ILE A 436 -6.94 -4.13 6.76
C ILE A 436 -7.67 -5.44 6.48
N ASN A 437 -8.98 -5.36 6.22
CA ASN A 437 -9.83 -6.53 5.99
C ASN A 437 -9.44 -7.28 4.72
N ARG A 438 -8.89 -6.56 3.73
CA ARG A 438 -8.29 -7.11 2.51
C ARG A 438 -6.85 -7.58 2.70
N SER A 439 -6.31 -7.50 3.91
CA SER A 439 -4.93 -7.87 4.27
C SER A 439 -3.84 -7.14 3.46
N MET A 440 -4.11 -5.91 2.99
CA MET A 440 -3.15 -5.08 2.27
C MET A 440 -2.27 -4.26 3.23
N ILE A 441 -2.79 -3.98 4.43
CA ILE A 441 -2.04 -3.39 5.55
C ILE A 441 -2.28 -4.21 6.82
N GLN A 442 -1.29 -4.23 7.71
CA GLN A 442 -1.31 -5.00 8.94
C GLN A 442 -1.71 -4.12 10.12
N ARG A 443 -2.58 -4.64 11.00
CA ARG A 443 -2.88 -4.00 12.29
C ARG A 443 -1.63 -4.05 13.19
N SER A 444 -1.33 -2.96 13.89
CA SER A 444 -0.24 -2.91 14.88
C SER A 444 -0.79 -2.80 16.29
N ARG A 445 -1.25 -1.61 16.72
CA ARG A 445 -1.82 -1.38 18.05
C ARG A 445 -3.35 -1.29 17.98
N VAL A 446 -4.00 -1.90 18.96
CA VAL A 446 -5.44 -1.80 19.20
C VAL A 446 -5.65 -1.03 20.49
N GLY A 447 -6.53 -0.03 20.45
CA GLY A 447 -6.87 0.76 21.63
C GLY A 447 -7.84 0.03 22.56
N ILE A 448 -8.07 0.59 23.75
CA ILE A 448 -8.92 0.00 24.80
C ILE A 448 -10.35 -0.30 24.31
N ALA A 449 -10.89 0.54 23.42
CA ALA A 449 -12.22 0.35 22.82
C ALA A 449 -12.24 -0.66 21.65
N GLY A 450 -11.23 -1.50 21.49
CA GLY A 450 -11.10 -2.47 20.38
C GLY A 450 -10.81 -1.85 19.00
N LYS A 451 -10.73 -0.52 18.90
CA LYS A 451 -10.42 0.18 17.64
C LYS A 451 -8.94 0.12 17.32
N ILE A 452 -8.61 -0.25 16.09
CA ILE A 452 -7.24 -0.24 15.55
C ILE A 452 -6.73 1.21 15.53
N LYS A 453 -5.57 1.44 16.15
CA LYS A 453 -4.95 2.77 16.32
C LYS A 453 -3.81 3.00 15.34
N THR A 454 -3.05 1.95 15.03
CA THR A 454 -1.91 2.02 14.13
C THR A 454 -1.88 0.83 13.17
N CYS A 455 -1.24 1.01 12.02
CA CYS A 455 -0.98 -0.04 11.05
C CYS A 455 0.49 -0.05 10.61
N ARG A 456 0.89 -1.12 9.92
CA ARG A 456 2.14 -1.24 9.18
C ARG A 456 1.89 -1.80 7.79
N ILE A 457 2.81 -1.56 6.87
CA ILE A 457 2.84 -2.26 5.58
C ILE A 457 3.94 -3.31 5.70
N HIS A 458 3.68 -4.53 5.23
CA HIS A 458 4.72 -5.54 5.15
C HIS A 458 5.81 -5.12 4.15
N ASP A 459 7.09 -5.33 4.45
CA ASP A 459 8.21 -4.84 3.64
C ASP A 459 8.20 -5.34 2.19
N ILE A 460 8.03 -6.65 1.96
CA ILE A 460 7.85 -7.19 0.59
C ILE A 460 6.66 -6.55 -0.15
N ILE A 461 5.53 -6.30 0.53
CA ILE A 461 4.41 -5.57 -0.08
C ILE A 461 4.85 -4.16 -0.44
N ARG A 462 5.51 -3.45 0.49
CA ARG A 462 5.98 -2.08 0.31
C ARG A 462 6.94 -1.98 -0.88
N ASP A 463 7.97 -2.82 -0.95
CA ASP A 463 8.98 -2.82 -2.02
C ASP A 463 8.37 -3.06 -3.41
N ILE A 464 7.40 -3.99 -3.51
CA ILE A 464 6.66 -4.20 -4.75
C ILE A 464 5.75 -3.00 -5.05
N THR A 465 5.08 -2.44 -4.04
CA THR A 465 4.20 -1.27 -4.20
C THR A 465 4.97 -0.03 -4.64
N VAL A 466 6.22 0.15 -4.19
CA VAL A 466 7.13 1.19 -4.70
C VAL A 466 7.33 1.04 -6.21
N SER A 467 7.48 -0.19 -6.70
CA SER A 467 7.59 -0.46 -8.14
C SER A 467 6.29 -0.16 -8.89
N ILE A 468 5.13 -0.49 -8.32
CA ILE A 468 3.81 -0.15 -8.90
C ILE A 468 3.65 1.38 -8.97
N SER A 469 3.90 2.09 -7.86
CA SER A 469 3.82 3.55 -7.79
C SER A 469 4.73 4.23 -8.82
N ARG A 470 5.94 3.71 -9.03
CA ARG A 470 6.87 4.21 -10.04
C ARG A 470 6.36 4.03 -11.47
N GLN A 471 5.65 2.94 -11.75
CA GLN A 471 5.01 2.73 -13.05
C GLN A 471 3.79 3.64 -13.26
N GLU A 472 3.14 4.08 -12.18
CA GLU A 472 1.97 4.95 -12.25
C GLU A 472 2.28 6.44 -11.98
N ASN A 473 3.57 6.80 -11.85
CA ASN A 473 4.05 8.16 -11.49
C ASN A 473 3.29 8.76 -10.29
N PHE A 474 3.02 7.94 -9.27
CA PHE A 474 2.14 8.33 -8.18
C PHE A 474 2.88 9.03 -7.03
N VAL A 475 3.87 8.37 -6.43
CA VAL A 475 4.75 8.92 -5.38
C VAL A 475 6.19 8.80 -5.81
N LEU A 476 6.94 9.90 -5.66
CA LEU A 476 8.37 9.99 -5.88
C LEU A 476 9.08 9.81 -4.54
N LEU A 477 9.95 8.80 -4.51
CA LEU A 477 10.89 8.52 -3.42
C LEU A 477 12.30 8.73 -3.97
N PRO A 478 12.93 9.89 -3.72
CA PRO A 478 14.27 10.18 -4.22
C PRO A 478 15.28 9.14 -3.75
N MET A 479 16.09 8.59 -4.65
CA MET A 479 17.17 7.67 -4.31
C MET A 479 18.49 8.43 -4.16
N GLY A 480 19.19 8.20 -3.05
CA GLY A 480 20.45 8.89 -2.72
C GLY A 480 21.62 8.64 -3.69
N ASP A 481 21.46 7.75 -4.68
CA ASP A 481 22.46 7.42 -5.69
C ASP A 481 22.38 8.29 -6.96
N GLY A 482 21.42 9.24 -7.01
CA GLY A 482 21.25 10.09 -8.18
C GLY A 482 20.76 9.35 -9.43
N SER A 483 20.24 8.14 -9.29
CA SER A 483 19.64 7.36 -10.39
C SER A 483 18.20 7.75 -10.70
N ASP A 484 17.63 8.72 -9.97
CA ASP A 484 16.28 9.23 -10.22
C ASP A 484 16.17 9.67 -11.68
N LEU A 485 15.45 8.85 -12.47
CA LEU A 485 14.89 9.27 -13.74
C LEU A 485 13.97 10.44 -13.43
N VAL A 486 14.01 11.48 -14.27
CA VAL A 486 13.09 12.62 -14.16
C VAL A 486 11.67 12.05 -14.27
N GLN A 487 11.02 11.83 -13.12
CA GLN A 487 9.62 11.46 -13.08
C GLN A 487 8.83 12.74 -13.32
N GLU A 488 8.58 13.01 -14.60
CA GLU A 488 7.68 14.08 -15.02
C GLU A 488 6.30 13.82 -14.39
N ASN A 489 5.68 14.87 -13.82
CA ASN A 489 4.30 14.89 -13.29
C ASN A 489 3.98 14.16 -11.98
N THR A 490 4.95 13.74 -11.17
CA THR A 490 4.64 13.18 -9.84
C THR A 490 4.17 14.27 -8.87
N ARG A 491 3.06 14.03 -8.15
CA ARG A 491 2.43 15.04 -7.26
C ARG A 491 2.64 14.79 -5.77
N HIS A 492 3.19 13.64 -5.41
CA HIS A 492 3.46 13.29 -4.02
C HIS A 492 4.95 12.95 -3.87
N ILE A 493 5.64 13.62 -2.96
CA ILE A 493 7.06 13.39 -2.70
C ILE A 493 7.27 13.07 -1.22
N ALA A 494 8.15 12.09 -0.95
CA ALA A 494 8.59 11.80 0.40
C ALA A 494 10.10 11.63 0.48
N PHE A 495 10.71 12.29 1.47
CA PHE A 495 12.14 12.20 1.75
C PHE A 495 12.39 11.33 2.98
N HIS A 496 13.31 10.38 2.86
CA HIS A 496 13.79 9.53 3.96
C HIS A 496 15.26 9.87 4.24
N GLY A 497 15.54 10.54 5.36
CA GLY A 497 16.86 11.05 5.72
C GLY A 497 17.31 12.25 4.88
N SER A 498 18.62 12.50 4.84
CA SER A 498 19.23 13.63 4.12
C SER A 498 19.30 13.45 2.60
N MET A 499 18.41 12.65 2.00
CA MET A 499 18.40 12.36 0.57
C MET A 499 18.15 13.63 -0.24
N SER A 500 18.80 13.73 -1.39
CA SER A 500 18.62 14.83 -2.34
C SER A 500 17.78 14.37 -3.53
N CYS A 501 16.97 15.26 -4.09
CA CYS A 501 16.41 15.07 -5.42
C CYS A 501 17.18 15.90 -6.46
N LYS A 502 17.23 15.45 -7.71
CA LYS A 502 17.84 16.19 -8.83
C LYS A 502 17.17 17.54 -9.09
N THR A 503 17.95 18.47 -9.64
CA THR A 503 17.51 19.73 -10.25
C THR A 503 16.71 19.43 -11.52
N GLY A 504 15.39 19.69 -11.51
CA GLY A 504 14.49 19.42 -12.65
C GLY A 504 13.04 19.12 -12.27
N LEU A 505 12.74 18.88 -10.99
CA LEU A 505 11.37 18.78 -10.51
C LEU A 505 10.61 20.09 -10.67
N ASP A 506 9.40 20.02 -11.23
CA ASP A 506 8.43 21.10 -11.12
C ASP A 506 7.78 21.05 -9.72
N TRP A 507 8.27 21.88 -8.82
CA TRP A 507 7.72 22.01 -7.47
C TRP A 507 6.31 22.60 -7.45
N SER A 508 5.86 23.23 -8.53
CA SER A 508 4.53 23.88 -8.60
C SER A 508 3.37 22.92 -8.63
N ILE A 509 3.60 21.69 -9.10
CA ILE A 509 2.58 20.65 -9.21
C ILE A 509 2.48 19.73 -7.99
N ILE A 510 3.38 19.88 -7.00
CA ILE A 510 3.45 19.03 -5.81
C ILE A 510 2.27 19.33 -4.88
N ARG A 511 1.50 18.26 -4.57
CA ARG A 511 0.34 18.27 -3.68
C ARG A 511 0.66 17.71 -2.29
N SER A 512 1.61 16.77 -2.17
CA SER A 512 2.06 16.23 -0.87
C SER A 512 3.57 16.32 -0.70
N LEU A 513 4.02 16.78 0.46
CA LEU A 513 5.41 16.72 0.91
C LEU A 513 5.47 16.05 2.29
N ALA A 514 6.20 14.94 2.39
CA ALA A 514 6.48 14.25 3.64
C ALA A 514 8.00 14.17 3.87
N ILE A 515 8.47 14.43 5.09
CA ILE A 515 9.88 14.38 5.43
C ILE A 515 10.04 13.54 6.69
N PHE A 516 10.96 12.57 6.64
CA PHE A 516 11.31 11.68 7.74
C PHE A 516 12.81 11.77 7.99
N GLY A 517 13.23 12.13 9.20
CA GLY A 517 14.64 12.30 9.57
C GLY A 517 15.21 13.68 9.18
N ASP A 518 16.44 13.69 8.67
CA ASP A 518 17.21 14.91 8.44
C ASP A 518 16.66 15.82 7.35
N ARG A 519 17.13 17.08 7.34
CA ARG A 519 16.74 18.07 6.32
C ARG A 519 17.26 17.62 4.95
N PRO A 520 16.39 17.48 3.93
CA PRO A 520 16.83 17.15 2.57
C PRO A 520 17.74 18.25 2.03
N LYS A 521 18.85 17.88 1.36
CA LYS A 521 19.79 18.86 0.79
C LYS A 521 19.13 19.79 -0.22
N SER A 522 18.16 19.27 -0.98
CA SER A 522 17.37 20.05 -1.95
C SER A 522 16.47 21.11 -1.29
N LEU A 523 16.24 21.01 0.03
CA LEU A 523 15.43 21.93 0.83
C LEU A 523 16.28 22.64 1.90
N ALA A 524 17.60 22.70 1.73
CA ALA A 524 18.52 23.23 2.74
C ALA A 524 18.17 24.67 3.17
N HIS A 525 17.86 25.54 2.20
CA HIS A 525 17.62 26.97 2.46
C HIS A 525 16.21 27.31 2.95
N ALA A 526 15.22 26.48 2.62
CA ALA A 526 13.86 26.59 3.12
C ALA A 526 13.08 25.32 2.77
N VAL A 527 12.33 24.81 3.74
CA VAL A 527 11.51 23.60 3.57
C VAL A 527 10.25 23.91 2.77
N CYS A 528 9.75 25.15 2.92
CA CYS A 528 8.65 25.67 2.14
C CYS A 528 9.18 26.72 1.16
N SER A 529 8.88 26.55 -0.12
CA SER A 529 9.23 27.49 -1.20
C SER A 529 7.94 28.06 -1.79
N ASP A 530 7.98 29.28 -2.30
CA ASP A 530 6.89 29.89 -3.08
C ASP A 530 6.57 29.12 -4.37
N GLN A 531 7.45 28.18 -4.72
CA GLN A 531 7.22 27.21 -5.78
C GLN A 531 6.17 26.15 -5.42
N LEU A 532 5.93 25.81 -4.14
CA LEU A 532 5.00 24.75 -3.71
C LEU A 532 3.51 25.17 -3.75
N ARG A 533 3.07 25.78 -4.86
CA ARG A 533 1.77 26.47 -4.93
C ARG A 533 0.57 25.55 -4.77
N MET A 534 0.67 24.29 -5.21
CA MET A 534 -0.43 23.33 -5.16
C MET A 534 -0.42 22.43 -3.91
N LEU A 535 0.43 22.72 -2.92
CA LEU A 535 0.61 21.85 -1.76
C LEU A 535 -0.67 21.76 -0.90
N ARG A 536 -1.13 20.53 -0.66
CA ARG A 536 -2.31 20.16 0.14
C ARG A 536 -1.93 19.52 1.47
N VAL A 537 -0.84 18.74 1.48
CA VAL A 537 -0.37 18.00 2.65
C VAL A 537 1.09 18.36 2.92
N LEU A 538 1.35 18.83 4.15
CA LEU A 538 2.67 19.05 4.68
C LEU A 538 2.79 18.33 6.03
N ASP A 539 3.80 17.48 6.18
CA ASP A 539 3.97 16.69 7.40
C ASP A 539 5.42 16.72 7.87
N PHE A 540 5.59 17.27 9.06
CA PHE A 540 6.85 17.42 9.78
C PHE A 540 6.85 16.68 11.12
N GLU A 541 6.08 15.60 11.23
CA GLU A 541 5.97 14.86 12.48
C GLU A 541 7.28 14.18 12.89
N ASP A 542 8.03 13.66 11.90
CA ASP A 542 9.22 12.83 12.12
C ASP A 542 10.52 13.52 11.65
N VAL A 543 10.54 14.86 11.64
CA VAL A 543 11.74 15.60 11.23
C VAL A 543 12.76 15.70 12.37
N ALA A 544 14.04 15.55 12.05
CA ALA A 544 15.17 15.63 12.98
C ALA A 544 15.85 17.02 12.99
N PHE A 545 15.20 18.05 12.44
CA PHE A 545 15.75 19.40 12.32
C PHE A 545 14.72 20.45 12.74
N LEU A 546 15.22 21.63 13.15
CA LEU A 546 14.36 22.74 13.54
C LEU A 546 13.67 23.37 12.32
N ILE A 547 12.36 23.60 12.46
CA ILE A 547 11.58 24.42 11.52
C ILE A 547 11.75 25.89 11.94
N THR A 548 12.25 26.72 11.03
CA THR A 548 12.52 28.13 11.31
C THR A 548 11.26 28.98 11.17
N GLN A 549 11.24 30.18 11.75
CA GLN A 549 10.15 31.14 11.54
C GLN A 549 9.95 31.45 10.04
N LYS A 550 11.06 31.56 9.29
CA LYS A 550 11.04 31.75 7.83
C LYS A 550 10.34 30.60 7.10
N ASP A 551 10.41 29.38 7.61
CA ASP A 551 9.67 28.24 7.04
C ASP A 551 8.16 28.43 7.30
N PHE A 552 7.75 28.81 8.51
CA PHE A 552 6.35 29.09 8.87
C PHE A 552 5.74 30.26 8.08
N ASP A 553 6.49 31.34 7.90
CA ASP A 553 6.07 32.50 7.12
C ASP A 553 5.70 32.11 5.69
N ARG A 554 6.41 31.11 5.14
CA ARG A 554 6.15 30.57 3.82
C ARG A 554 5.02 29.54 3.80
N ILE A 555 4.82 28.79 4.88
CA ILE A 555 3.64 27.90 5.02
C ILE A 555 2.35 28.73 4.92
N ALA A 556 2.32 29.93 5.50
CA ALA A 556 1.17 30.83 5.43
C ALA A 556 0.80 31.24 3.99
N LEU A 557 1.72 31.12 3.03
CA LEU A 557 1.48 31.43 1.62
C LEU A 557 0.85 30.26 0.84
N LEU A 558 0.78 29.06 1.42
CA LEU A 558 0.30 27.84 0.78
C LEU A 558 -1.24 27.79 0.77
N CYS A 559 -1.86 28.50 -0.17
CA CYS A 559 -3.31 28.67 -0.25
C CYS A 559 -4.12 27.36 -0.43
N HIS A 560 -3.46 26.28 -0.87
CA HIS A 560 -4.07 24.97 -1.10
C HIS A 560 -3.89 24.00 0.07
N LEU A 561 -3.16 24.40 1.12
CA LEU A 561 -2.82 23.56 2.25
C LEU A 561 -4.08 23.18 3.02
N LYS A 562 -4.26 21.88 3.26
CA LYS A 562 -5.41 21.29 3.95
C LYS A 562 -5.00 20.54 5.21
N TYR A 563 -3.80 19.98 5.24
CA TYR A 563 -3.26 19.21 6.35
C TYR A 563 -1.85 19.67 6.69
N LEU A 564 -1.63 19.99 7.96
CA LEU A 564 -0.32 20.30 8.54
C LEU A 564 -0.10 19.42 9.77
N SER A 565 0.96 18.61 9.77
CA SER A 565 1.43 17.89 10.98
C SER A 565 2.76 18.47 11.45
N ILE A 566 2.88 18.68 12.75
CA ILE A 566 4.07 19.24 13.40
C ILE A 566 4.50 18.29 14.52
N GLY A 567 5.79 17.93 14.50
CA GLY A 567 6.37 16.93 15.38
C GLY A 567 7.28 17.46 16.49
N TYR A 568 7.85 16.51 17.22
CA TYR A 568 8.61 16.63 18.48
C TYR A 568 9.73 17.69 18.49
N SER A 569 10.47 17.84 17.39
CA SER A 569 11.65 18.72 17.29
C SER A 569 11.30 20.17 16.94
N SER A 570 10.02 20.48 16.75
CA SER A 570 9.55 21.78 16.32
C SER A 570 9.01 22.57 17.51
N SER A 571 9.67 23.67 17.83
CA SER A 571 9.16 24.67 18.76
C SER A 571 8.68 25.87 17.96
N ILE A 572 7.39 26.17 18.03
CA ILE A 572 6.79 27.36 17.43
C ILE A 572 6.98 28.48 18.44
N TYR A 573 8.02 29.30 18.27
CA TYR A 573 8.40 30.32 19.27
C TYR A 573 7.54 31.60 19.21
N SER A 574 6.79 31.85 18.12
CA SER A 574 5.82 32.96 18.08
C SER A 574 4.84 32.86 16.90
N LEU A 575 3.54 33.05 17.17
CA LEU A 575 2.66 33.71 16.18
C LEU A 575 2.99 35.20 16.23
N PRO A 576 3.23 35.89 15.10
CA PRO A 576 3.67 37.28 15.14
C PRO A 576 2.65 38.15 15.89
N GLN A 577 3.09 38.78 16.97
CA GLN A 577 2.49 40.03 17.41
C GLN A 577 3.51 41.12 17.07
N ILE A 578 3.11 42.10 16.27
CA ILE A 578 3.51 43.51 16.40
C ILE A 578 2.52 44.36 15.59
N HIS A 579 2.25 45.53 16.18
CA HIS A 579 1.47 46.64 15.69
C HIS A 579 1.70 46.97 14.20
N TRP A 580 0.59 47.07 13.46
CA TRP A 580 0.38 47.87 12.24
C TRP A 580 1.64 48.29 11.47
N LEU A 581 2.15 47.42 10.60
CA LEU A 581 2.76 47.81 9.32
C LEU A 581 2.43 46.75 8.27
N GLU A 582 2.08 47.21 7.08
CA GLU A 582 1.53 46.45 5.96
C GLU A 582 2.47 45.31 5.52
N SER A 583 2.08 44.08 5.84
CA SER A 583 2.46 42.76 5.24
C SER A 583 2.77 41.70 6.29
N GLY A 584 1.98 41.65 7.38
CA GLY A 584 2.09 40.64 8.42
C GLY A 584 2.08 39.21 7.87
N ILE A 585 2.90 38.35 8.47
CA ILE A 585 2.55 36.92 8.54
C ILE A 585 1.39 36.83 9.51
N ILE A 586 0.20 36.82 8.94
CA ILE A 586 -1.05 36.74 9.67
C ILE A 586 -1.27 35.27 10.01
N GLY A 587 -1.87 35.00 11.17
CA GLY A 587 -2.22 33.66 11.64
C GLY A 587 -2.95 32.78 10.62
N ILE A 588 -3.37 31.58 11.03
CA ILE A 588 -3.89 30.54 10.10
C ILE A 588 -5.11 30.96 9.25
N ILE A 589 -5.72 32.11 9.56
CA ILE A 589 -6.80 32.81 8.84
C ILE A 589 -6.54 32.92 7.31
N HIS A 590 -5.28 32.97 6.87
CA HIS A 590 -4.92 33.08 5.45
C HIS A 590 -4.79 31.74 4.72
N LEU A 591 -5.09 30.64 5.39
CA LEU A 591 -5.15 29.31 4.80
C LEU A 591 -6.61 28.93 4.54
N PRO A 592 -7.25 29.44 3.46
CA PRO A 592 -8.69 29.35 3.21
C PRO A 592 -9.18 27.94 2.92
N ARG A 593 -8.31 26.92 2.98
CA ARG A 593 -8.65 25.52 2.77
C ARG A 593 -8.12 24.61 3.87
N LEU A 594 -7.51 25.17 4.92
CA LEU A 594 -7.00 24.39 6.04
C LEU A 594 -8.15 23.63 6.72
N LYS A 595 -7.95 22.33 6.91
CA LYS A 595 -8.95 21.44 7.52
C LYS A 595 -8.45 20.83 8.82
N GLU A 596 -7.15 20.57 8.94
CA GLU A 596 -6.59 19.91 10.12
C GLU A 596 -5.17 20.40 10.41
N ILE A 597 -4.91 20.66 11.70
CA ILE A 597 -3.58 20.84 12.29
C ILE A 597 -3.42 19.74 13.34
N SER A 598 -2.38 18.90 13.21
CA SER A 598 -2.02 17.90 14.22
C SER A 598 -0.79 18.34 15.00
N LEU A 599 -0.91 18.36 16.32
CA LEU A 599 0.17 18.59 17.27
C LEU A 599 0.46 17.28 18.02
N GLU A 600 1.65 16.73 17.80
CA GLU A 600 2.02 15.42 18.33
C GLU A 600 2.77 15.54 19.67
N TYR A 601 2.90 14.45 20.43
CA TYR A 601 3.45 14.43 21.80
C TYR A 601 4.73 15.30 21.96
N LYS A 602 4.70 16.25 22.92
CA LYS A 602 5.74 17.26 23.22
C LYS A 602 6.01 18.32 22.14
N SER A 603 5.21 18.40 21.08
CA SER A 603 5.25 19.54 20.15
C SER A 603 4.87 20.81 20.90
N LYS A 604 5.70 21.85 20.78
CA LYS A 604 5.63 23.04 21.63
C LYS A 604 5.18 24.26 20.84
N VAL A 605 4.11 24.91 21.29
CA VAL A 605 3.50 26.08 20.65
C VAL A 605 3.45 27.25 21.62
N ALA A 606 4.17 28.33 21.31
CA ALA A 606 4.05 29.60 22.01
C ALA A 606 2.67 30.19 21.77
N ARG A 607 2.06 30.73 22.84
CA ARG A 607 0.71 31.30 22.80
C ARG A 607 -0.32 30.32 22.20
N LEU A 608 -0.34 29.08 22.68
CA LEU A 608 -1.26 28.05 22.20
C LEU A 608 -2.73 28.50 22.27
N GLY A 609 -3.11 29.27 23.29
CA GLY A 609 -4.45 29.86 23.39
C GLY A 609 -4.79 30.83 22.24
N GLN A 610 -3.80 31.50 21.65
CA GLN A 610 -4.01 32.32 20.45
C GLN A 610 -4.26 31.43 19.22
N LEU A 611 -3.50 30.35 19.04
CA LEU A 611 -3.75 29.39 17.96
C LEU A 611 -5.14 28.76 18.09
N GLU A 612 -5.55 28.36 19.30
CA GLU A 612 -6.91 27.87 19.57
C GLU A 612 -7.96 28.93 19.22
N GLY A 613 -7.73 30.19 19.59
CA GLY A 613 -8.57 31.33 19.23
C GLY A 613 -8.68 31.52 17.71
N GLU A 614 -7.57 31.45 16.99
CA GLU A 614 -7.53 31.54 15.53
C GLU A 614 -8.24 30.36 14.88
N VAL A 615 -8.04 29.13 15.37
CA VAL A 615 -8.74 27.92 14.90
C VAL A 615 -10.25 28.06 15.07
N ASN A 616 -10.70 28.57 16.21
CA ASN A 616 -12.11 28.76 16.53
C ASN A 616 -12.77 29.87 15.69
N THR A 617 -12.01 30.92 15.37
CA THR A 617 -12.49 32.08 14.59
C THR A 617 -12.28 31.92 13.08
N HIS A 618 -11.50 30.92 12.65
CA HIS A 618 -11.24 30.64 11.24
C HIS A 618 -12.55 30.32 10.49
N PRO A 619 -12.79 30.87 9.28
CA PRO A 619 -14.02 30.65 8.51
C PRO A 619 -14.35 29.16 8.27
N ASN A 620 -13.33 28.33 8.09
CA ASN A 620 -13.48 26.88 7.91
C ASN A 620 -13.42 26.03 9.18
N ARG A 621 -13.16 26.64 10.35
CA ARG A 621 -12.99 25.95 11.64
C ARG A 621 -12.17 24.66 11.55
N PRO A 622 -10.87 24.74 11.20
CA PRO A 622 -10.03 23.56 11.07
C PRO A 622 -10.00 22.77 12.38
N VAL A 623 -9.81 21.46 12.31
CA VAL A 623 -9.67 20.62 13.50
C VAL A 623 -8.25 20.79 14.04
N LEU A 624 -8.13 21.22 15.30
CA LEU A 624 -6.87 21.14 16.05
C LEU A 624 -6.84 19.82 16.83
N ARG A 625 -5.91 18.93 16.49
CA ARG A 625 -5.69 17.68 17.22
C ARG A 625 -4.45 17.81 18.09
N MET A 626 -4.55 17.35 19.34
CA MET A 626 -3.43 17.23 20.27
C MET A 626 -3.35 15.77 20.73
N ASP A 627 -2.15 15.19 20.68
CA ASP A 627 -1.91 13.80 21.11
C ASP A 627 -1.66 13.69 22.64
N SER A 628 -1.52 14.83 23.34
CA SER A 628 -1.30 14.92 24.79
C SER A 628 -2.04 16.10 25.45
N ASP A 629 -1.91 16.24 26.77
CA ASP A 629 -2.54 17.31 27.54
C ASP A 629 -2.09 18.68 27.02
N ARG A 630 -2.98 19.67 27.08
CA ARG A 630 -2.70 21.06 26.66
C ARG A 630 -1.40 21.61 27.25
N ARG A 631 -1.09 21.26 28.50
CA ARG A 631 0.12 21.69 29.22
C ARG A 631 1.41 21.18 28.60
N ASP A 632 1.36 20.04 27.90
CA ASP A 632 2.53 19.47 27.22
C ASP A 632 2.87 20.21 25.93
N HIS A 633 1.92 21.02 25.44
CA HIS A 633 2.02 21.76 24.19
C HIS A 633 2.16 23.28 24.36
N ASP A 634 1.70 23.85 25.48
CA ASP A 634 1.71 25.30 25.70
C ASP A 634 3.08 25.78 26.22
N LEU A 635 3.79 26.58 25.42
CA LEU A 635 5.05 27.22 25.82
C LEU A 635 4.85 28.50 26.67
N GLY A 636 3.61 28.99 26.82
CA GLY A 636 3.35 30.27 27.48
C GLY A 636 3.60 31.50 26.57
N ALA A 637 3.66 32.68 27.19
CA ALA A 637 3.76 33.97 26.49
C ALA A 637 5.19 34.49 26.28
N GLU A 638 6.18 33.88 26.95
CA GLU A 638 7.58 34.31 26.92
C GLU A 638 8.34 33.62 25.78
N ALA A 639 8.53 34.37 24.70
CA ALA A 639 9.64 34.15 23.79
C ALA A 639 10.54 35.39 23.90
N GLU A 640 11.51 35.34 24.82
CA GLU A 640 12.65 36.25 24.71
C GLU A 640 13.36 35.93 23.40
N GLY A 641 13.44 36.93 22.52
CA GLY A 641 14.13 36.81 21.25
C GLY A 641 15.59 36.42 21.49
N SER A 642 16.04 35.32 20.89
CA SER A 642 17.46 34.98 20.94
C SER A 642 18.22 35.94 20.03
N SER A 643 18.79 36.99 20.63
CA SER A 643 20.06 37.55 20.19
C SER A 643 21.12 36.49 20.45
N ILE A 644 21.43 35.67 19.44
CA ILE A 644 22.68 34.90 19.44
C ILE A 644 23.75 35.87 18.95
N GLU A 645 24.44 36.52 19.90
CA GLU A 645 25.83 36.89 19.68
C GLU A 645 26.60 35.60 19.38
N VAL A 646 27.35 35.64 18.29
CA VAL A 646 28.32 34.60 17.93
C VAL A 646 29.37 34.57 19.04
N GLN A 647 29.25 33.59 19.95
CA GLN A 647 30.40 33.18 20.76
C GLN A 647 31.38 32.49 19.83
N THR A 648 32.42 33.24 19.44
CA THR A 648 33.68 32.69 18.97
C THR A 648 34.19 31.70 20.00
N ALA A 649 34.36 30.44 19.61
CA ALA A 649 35.06 29.47 20.42
C ALA A 649 36.53 29.91 20.55
N ASP A 650 36.99 30.07 21.79
CA ASP A 650 38.41 30.26 22.11
C ASP A 650 39.24 29.04 21.70
N PRO A 651 40.53 29.21 21.37
CA PRO A 651 41.39 28.13 20.91
C PRO A 651 41.83 27.25 22.08
N VAL A 652 41.89 25.94 21.83
CA VAL A 652 42.50 24.94 22.72
C VAL A 652 44.01 25.22 22.82
N PRO A 653 44.63 25.23 24.03
CA PRO A 653 46.07 25.44 24.17
C PRO A 653 46.87 24.16 23.89
N ASP A 654 48.07 24.40 23.36
CA ASP A 654 49.10 23.45 22.97
C ASP A 654 49.52 22.45 24.05
N ALA A 655 49.88 21.25 23.61
CA ALA A 655 50.83 20.39 24.30
C ALA A 655 51.96 20.02 23.32
N GLU A 656 53.13 20.60 23.58
CA GLU A 656 54.39 20.33 22.90
C GLU A 656 54.86 18.87 23.09
N GLY A 657 55.58 18.35 22.10
CA GLY A 657 56.26 17.05 22.19
C GLY A 657 56.96 16.59 20.92
N SER A 658 57.83 17.45 20.36
CA SER A 658 59.05 17.19 19.56
C SER A 658 59.22 15.89 18.75
N VAL A 659 59.66 16.02 17.48
CA VAL A 659 61.03 15.65 17.00
C VAL A 659 61.19 15.92 15.48
N THR A 660 62.08 16.88 15.17
CA THR A 660 63.01 17.09 14.01
C THR A 660 62.54 16.85 12.56
N VAL A 661 62.42 17.89 11.72
CA VAL A 661 63.45 18.61 10.90
C VAL A 661 64.03 17.80 9.73
N ALA A 662 63.68 18.22 8.50
CA ALA A 662 64.65 18.63 7.47
C ALA A 662 63.93 19.38 6.33
N VAL A 663 64.51 20.52 5.98
CA VAL A 663 64.09 21.52 5.00
C VAL A 663 64.88 21.28 3.71
N GLU A 664 64.28 21.51 2.54
CA GLU A 664 64.97 22.24 1.45
C GLU A 664 63.97 22.81 0.42
N ALA A 665 64.03 24.13 0.28
CA ALA A 665 63.43 24.94 -0.78
C ALA A 665 64.32 24.86 -2.04
N THR A 666 63.83 25.03 -3.27
CA THR A 666 63.77 26.35 -3.95
C THR A 666 63.12 26.26 -5.34
N ASP A 667 62.40 27.32 -5.70
CA ASP A 667 61.79 27.78 -6.97
C ASP A 667 62.78 27.96 -8.17
N PRO A 668 62.42 28.52 -9.36
CA PRO A 668 61.18 28.55 -10.18
C PRO A 668 61.41 28.26 -11.71
N LEU A 669 60.30 28.31 -12.49
CA LEU A 669 60.08 28.50 -13.97
C LEU A 669 61.18 29.23 -14.79
N PRO A 670 61.29 29.12 -16.17
CA PRO A 670 60.16 29.31 -17.12
C PRO A 670 60.22 28.66 -18.55
N GLU A 671 59.10 28.87 -19.28
CA GLU A 671 58.89 29.13 -20.73
C GLU A 671 59.21 28.13 -21.89
N GLN A 672 58.12 27.89 -22.66
CA GLN A 672 57.93 27.83 -24.13
C GLN A 672 58.89 27.07 -25.08
N GLU A 673 58.33 26.15 -25.88
CA GLU A 673 58.16 26.16 -27.37
C GLU A 673 57.67 24.75 -27.81
N GLY A 674 56.67 24.60 -28.69
CA GLY A 674 56.81 24.24 -30.13
C GLY A 674 57.41 22.82 -30.32
N GLU A 675 56.92 21.83 -31.05
CA GLU A 675 56.08 21.64 -32.24
C GLU A 675 55.64 20.15 -32.23
N SER A 676 54.43 19.80 -32.63
CA SER A 676 54.08 19.12 -33.90
C SER A 676 54.76 17.77 -34.23
N SER A 677 53.90 16.81 -34.60
CA SER A 677 54.10 15.79 -35.65
C SER A 677 54.55 14.35 -35.27
N GLN A 678 53.63 13.43 -35.61
CA GLN A 678 53.78 12.10 -36.27
C GLN A 678 53.42 10.82 -35.50
N SER A 679 52.29 10.25 -35.93
CA SER A 679 52.04 8.85 -36.29
C SER A 679 53.03 7.77 -35.83
N GLN A 680 52.54 6.82 -35.02
CA GLN A 680 52.15 5.47 -35.45
C GLN A 680 51.30 4.78 -34.38
#